data_AF-A0AAW1CCG8-F1
#
_entry.id   AF-A0AAW1CCG8-F1
#
_cell.length_a   1.000
_cell.length_b   1.000
_cell.length_c   1.000
_cell.angle_alpha   90.00
_cell.angle_beta   90.00
_cell.angle_gamma   90.00
#
_symmetry.space_group_name_H-M   'P 1'
#
loop_
_entity.id
_entity.type
_entity.pdbx_description
1 polymer ?
#
loop_
_entity_poly.entity_id
_entity_poly.type
_entity_poly.pdbx_seq_one_letter_code
_entity_poly.pdbx_strand_id
1 'polypeptide(L)'
;MAAFQPHLWVVFLTGVVLGASAVETFLAAVYEHAVILTGPTPKLVSPEQALNLMNRNLDILEEAIKTAAEQGAHIIVTPEDGIYGWVFTRETLYPYLEDIPDPEVNWILCDNPERFGFTPVQKRLSCMAKNYGIYVVANMGDKKACNSSDLKCPSDGHYQYNTNVVYDAEGKFLARYHKYNLFASEIHFNFAKEPQFVNFNTSFGKFGVFTCADMLNFREPAISLVEKFKVDTILFPTAWLNTLPLLSAVQYYSAWAMGMRVNILAANIHKPSLDITGSGIFTPNGPQAYYFDMESQDGKLLLAEIEARPRLSPTYPPPFNWSLYASGLQHFSPRSPVFHNSIYFDNFTFTELSQEAGNYTVCQKNLCCYLNYSMAEKQKDEVYALGVFDGLHVIEGEYYLQICTLLKCNGTNLKLCGQRVDTAATRFNFFSLSGSFNTNYVFPEVLLSGTQLAPGEFKKVKQKVEVAKKEVYKDMAMASSSSLQRAFIFILMGGLKALALDKYTAAVYEHVVIQPEATIKPVSPEEALKLMNQNMDILEDAIQKAAKQGAHIIVTPEDGIYGFFFTREALYPYLEDIPDPEVNWIPCTDSERFGPAPVQKRLSCLARNNSIYVVANMGDKKECSNEDSKCPGDGHYQYNTNVVFDSEGKLVARYHKFNLFRLERQFDFPKEPELVTFNTTFGKFGLFTCYDILFHDPAVALVSQLSVDTILFPTAWMNVLPHLTAIEIHSAWAMGMHVNVLAANTHNISLRMTGSGIYTPSGSQAYHYDDKSMNGHLLVAEINSHPSCFPTPLPSVNWSSYATTIDQFHEYPTFTELLFRDSFTFSKLTKQADNVTVCQNSLCCHLSYRMREEPVLEDELYVLGAFTGLHKTERPYYLQICTLLKCEGTDIQTCGKPATTADSIFEFYSLSGTFSTNYVFPEVLLSGIRLAPGGFRVLRDGRLISQNNISQALLTVTLFGRWYEQDSPRERVVFPPSPYGRGEDSGRGRLRPQLKAYLVEYRGSISDVNEDRQQRMEQRETVSVKSTRHAFIFILMGGLKALALDKYTAAVYEHVVIQPEATIKPVSPEEALKLMNQNMDILEDAIQKAAKQGAHIIVTPEDGIYGFFFTREALYPYLEDIPDPEVNWIPCTDPERFGPAPVQKRLSCLARNNSIYVVANMGDKKECSNEDSKCPGDGHYQYNTNVVFDSEGKLVARYHKFNLFQLERQFDFPKEPEPVTFNTTFGKFGLFTCFDISSTIPLWPS
;
A
#
# COMPACT_ATOMS: atom_id res chain seq x y z
N MET A 1 3.10 15.29 70.72
CA MET A 1 2.49 16.60 70.99
C MET A 1 2.54 17.42 69.73
N ALA A 2 1.35 17.81 69.27
CA ALA A 2 0.96 19.00 68.53
C ALA A 2 1.96 19.74 67.60
N ALA A 3 1.39 19.99 66.41
CA ALA A 3 1.40 21.23 65.63
C ALA A 3 2.60 21.52 64.72
N PHE A 4 2.36 21.41 63.42
CA PHE A 4 2.76 22.45 62.46
C PHE A 4 1.80 22.44 61.26
N GLN A 5 0.97 23.49 61.18
CA GLN A 5 0.34 23.94 59.95
C GLN A 5 0.21 25.47 60.05
N PRO A 6 0.75 26.22 59.09
CA PRO A 6 0.24 27.56 58.82
C PRO A 6 -0.31 27.67 57.40
N HIS A 7 -1.42 28.37 57.33
CA HIS A 7 -2.12 28.81 56.15
C HIS A 7 -1.24 29.62 55.19
N LEU A 8 -1.16 29.20 53.94
CA LEU A 8 -1.07 30.05 52.74
C LEU A 8 -1.49 29.13 51.56
N TRP A 9 -2.20 29.65 50.56
CA TRP A 9 -2.72 28.96 49.34
C TRP A 9 -4.19 28.50 49.30
N VAL A 10 -5.15 29.27 49.83
CA VAL A 10 -6.60 29.03 49.58
C VAL A 10 -7.27 30.16 48.76
N VAL A 11 -6.51 31.00 48.05
CA VAL A 11 -7.07 32.00 47.12
C VAL A 11 -6.65 31.78 45.66
N PHE A 12 -5.86 30.74 45.36
CA PHE A 12 -5.46 30.41 43.98
C PHE A 12 -6.13 29.15 43.38
N LEU A 13 -7.06 28.53 44.11
CA LEU A 13 -7.61 27.21 43.78
C LEU A 13 -9.12 27.16 43.58
N THR A 14 -9.76 28.32 43.37
CA THR A 14 -11.14 28.43 42.87
C THR A 14 -11.22 28.95 41.43
N GLY A 15 -10.08 28.96 40.71
CA GLY A 15 -9.99 29.35 39.29
C GLY A 15 -9.58 28.25 38.31
N VAL A 16 -9.42 26.99 38.74
CA VAL A 16 -8.83 25.91 37.90
C VAL A 16 -9.68 24.63 37.80
N VAL A 17 -10.93 24.61 38.28
CA VAL A 17 -11.80 23.40 38.17
C VAL A 17 -13.18 23.71 37.58
N LEU A 18 -13.29 24.79 36.81
CA LEU A 18 -14.43 25.02 35.90
C LEU A 18 -13.90 25.39 34.50
N GLY A 19 -13.15 24.45 33.92
CA GLY A 19 -13.02 24.33 32.48
C GLY A 19 -13.72 23.04 32.06
N ALA A 20 -15.06 23.05 32.01
CA ALA A 20 -15.72 22.17 31.07
C ALA A 20 -15.09 22.53 29.71
N SER A 21 -14.41 21.59 29.04
CA SER A 21 -13.85 21.89 27.72
C SER A 21 -15.00 22.34 26.84
N ALA A 22 -15.10 23.64 26.57
CA ALA A 22 -16.01 24.12 25.56
C ALA A 22 -15.66 23.37 24.28
N VAL A 23 -16.63 22.72 23.66
CA VAL A 23 -16.47 22.19 22.32
C VAL A 23 -16.20 23.41 21.44
N GLU A 24 -14.97 23.59 20.98
CA GLU A 24 -14.61 24.68 20.09
C GLU A 24 -15.42 24.50 18.79
N THR A 25 -16.25 25.49 18.45
CA THR A 25 -17.03 25.56 17.21
C THR A 25 -16.48 26.67 16.32
N PHE A 26 -16.80 26.61 15.02
CA PHE A 26 -16.56 27.70 14.09
C PHE A 26 -17.70 27.81 13.09
N LEU A 27 -17.91 29.02 12.57
CA LEU A 27 -18.91 29.27 11.53
C LEU A 27 -18.28 29.01 10.16
N ALA A 28 -18.76 27.98 9.47
CA ALA A 28 -18.34 27.61 8.13
C ALA A 28 -19.28 28.19 7.07
N ALA A 29 -18.74 28.53 5.91
CA ALA A 29 -19.52 28.96 4.75
C ALA A 29 -19.16 28.16 3.49
N VAL A 30 -20.15 27.91 2.63
CA VAL A 30 -19.95 27.40 1.27
C VAL A 30 -20.81 28.21 0.30
N TYR A 31 -20.30 28.43 -0.91
CA TYR A 31 -21.03 29.16 -1.93
C TYR A 31 -21.26 28.30 -3.18
N GLU A 32 -22.52 28.04 -3.49
CA GLU A 32 -22.94 27.46 -4.76
C GLU A 32 -22.94 28.55 -5.84
N HIS A 33 -22.12 28.42 -6.88
CA HIS A 33 -21.87 29.52 -7.82
C HIS A 33 -22.53 29.33 -9.18
N ALA A 34 -23.37 30.28 -9.58
CA ALA A 34 -23.88 30.42 -10.94
C ALA A 34 -22.79 30.99 -11.86
N VAL A 35 -21.91 30.12 -12.33
CA VAL A 35 -20.72 30.53 -13.09
C VAL A 35 -21.06 31.17 -14.43
N ILE A 36 -20.35 32.27 -14.73
CA ILE A 36 -20.36 32.91 -16.04
C ILE A 36 -19.39 32.15 -16.95
N LEU A 37 -19.92 31.50 -17.98
CA LEU A 37 -19.15 30.66 -18.92
C LEU A 37 -18.67 31.43 -20.16
N THR A 38 -17.64 30.89 -20.81
CA THR A 38 -17.04 31.39 -22.07
C THR A 38 -17.92 31.18 -23.32
N GLY A 39 -18.93 30.30 -23.24
CA GLY A 39 -19.84 29.93 -24.35
C GLY A 39 -19.96 28.42 -24.53
N PRO A 40 -20.72 27.94 -25.52
CA PRO A 40 -20.94 26.50 -25.76
C PRO A 40 -19.78 25.80 -26.47
N THR A 41 -18.82 26.55 -27.01
CA THR A 41 -17.68 26.03 -27.77
C THR A 41 -16.39 26.62 -27.24
N PRO A 42 -15.31 25.82 -27.11
CA PRO A 42 -14.00 26.33 -26.73
C PRO A 42 -13.56 27.44 -27.68
N LYS A 43 -13.18 28.60 -27.13
CA LYS A 43 -12.73 29.76 -27.91
C LYS A 43 -11.46 30.32 -27.29
N LEU A 44 -10.43 30.45 -28.12
CA LEU A 44 -9.20 31.11 -27.70
C LEU A 44 -9.46 32.62 -27.52
N VAL A 45 -9.04 33.15 -26.37
CA VAL A 45 -9.22 34.56 -25.97
C VAL A 45 -7.88 35.15 -25.55
N SER A 46 -7.78 36.48 -25.51
CA SER A 46 -6.59 37.13 -24.94
C SER A 46 -6.55 36.95 -23.40
N PRO A 47 -5.37 37.02 -22.76
CA PRO A 47 -5.26 37.01 -21.29
C PRO A 47 -6.08 38.13 -20.62
N GLU A 48 -6.23 39.29 -21.27
CA GLU A 48 -7.07 40.38 -20.78
C GLU A 48 -8.56 40.00 -20.81
N GLN A 49 -9.02 39.35 -21.88
CA GLN A 49 -10.40 38.85 -21.99
C GLN A 49 -10.67 37.73 -20.99
N ALA A 50 -9.72 36.81 -20.81
CA ALA A 50 -9.78 35.76 -19.80
C ALA A 50 -9.87 36.36 -18.39
N LEU A 51 -8.96 37.28 -18.05
CA LEU A 51 -8.96 37.97 -16.77
C LEU A 51 -10.24 38.79 -16.53
N ASN A 52 -10.82 39.40 -17.57
CA ASN A 52 -12.10 40.11 -17.46
C ASN A 52 -13.24 39.13 -17.11
N LEU A 53 -13.30 37.96 -17.75
CA LEU A 53 -14.28 36.94 -17.40
C LEU A 53 -14.08 36.43 -15.96
N MET A 54 -12.84 36.09 -15.60
CA MET A 54 -12.49 35.64 -14.25
C MET A 54 -12.85 36.69 -13.21
N ASN A 55 -12.59 37.98 -13.48
CA ASN A 55 -12.96 39.07 -12.59
C ASN A 55 -14.46 39.21 -12.41
N ARG A 56 -15.27 39.02 -13.46
CA ARG A 56 -16.73 39.04 -13.33
C ARG A 56 -17.24 37.91 -12.44
N ASN A 57 -16.64 36.72 -12.51
CA ASN A 57 -16.94 35.64 -11.57
C ASN A 57 -16.44 35.99 -10.16
N LEU A 58 -15.23 36.50 -10.03
CA LEU A 58 -14.65 36.94 -8.75
C LEU A 58 -15.42 38.09 -8.10
N ASP A 59 -16.09 38.98 -8.85
CA ASP A 59 -16.96 40.02 -8.30
C ASP A 59 -18.13 39.40 -7.52
N ILE A 60 -18.71 38.32 -8.05
CA ILE A 60 -19.80 37.58 -7.40
C ILE A 60 -19.27 36.81 -6.19
N LEU A 61 -18.13 36.12 -6.34
CA LEU A 61 -17.50 35.39 -5.24
C LEU A 61 -17.06 36.34 -4.12
N GLU A 62 -16.56 37.53 -4.45
CA GLU A 62 -16.15 38.54 -3.48
C GLU A 62 -17.34 39.01 -2.63
N GLU A 63 -18.49 39.27 -3.24
CA GLU A 63 -19.69 39.65 -2.49
C GLU A 63 -20.16 38.51 -1.56
N ALA A 64 -20.05 37.25 -1.99
CA ALA A 64 -20.34 36.09 -1.15
C ALA A 64 -19.34 35.97 0.02
N ILE A 65 -18.04 36.14 -0.23
CA ILE A 65 -16.97 36.11 0.78
C ILE A 65 -17.17 37.22 1.80
N LYS A 66 -17.42 38.44 1.33
CA LYS A 66 -17.70 39.61 2.17
C LYS A 66 -18.95 39.38 3.02
N THR A 67 -20.03 38.92 2.42
CA THR A 67 -21.30 38.64 3.11
C THR A 67 -21.12 37.54 4.18
N ALA A 68 -20.32 36.51 3.90
CA ALA A 68 -20.00 35.46 4.85
C ALA A 68 -19.17 36.00 6.04
N ALA A 69 -18.17 36.84 5.75
CA ALA A 69 -17.33 37.46 6.77
C ALA A 69 -18.12 38.45 7.65
N GLU A 70 -19.01 39.25 7.06
CA GLU A 70 -19.93 40.14 7.80
C GLU A 70 -20.86 39.36 8.74
N GLN A 71 -21.18 38.10 8.40
CA GLN A 71 -21.93 37.18 9.23
C GLN A 71 -21.07 36.38 10.23
N GLY A 72 -19.74 36.60 10.24
CA GLY A 72 -18.81 36.00 11.18
C GLY A 72 -18.26 34.63 10.76
N ALA A 73 -18.36 34.27 9.48
CA ALA A 73 -17.77 33.03 8.98
C ALA A 73 -16.24 33.06 9.11
N HIS A 74 -15.66 31.96 9.57
CA HIS A 74 -14.22 31.82 9.74
C HIS A 74 -13.54 31.36 8.45
N ILE A 75 -14.27 30.60 7.63
CA ILE A 75 -13.80 30.04 6.36
C ILE A 75 -14.95 29.97 5.36
N ILE A 76 -14.64 30.20 4.08
CA ILE A 76 -15.57 30.02 2.96
C ILE A 76 -14.94 29.16 1.85
N VAL A 77 -15.71 28.20 1.34
CA VAL A 77 -15.34 27.37 0.18
C VAL A 77 -16.14 27.80 -1.04
N THR A 78 -15.44 27.94 -2.17
CA THR A 78 -16.02 28.23 -3.49
C THR A 78 -15.80 27.05 -4.46
N PRO A 79 -16.60 26.92 -5.53
CA PRO A 79 -16.64 25.70 -6.33
C PRO A 79 -15.43 25.46 -7.22
N GLU A 80 -15.27 24.21 -7.66
CA GLU A 80 -14.40 23.83 -8.77
C GLU A 80 -14.82 24.55 -10.04
N ASP A 81 -13.86 25.03 -10.83
CA ASP A 81 -14.10 25.79 -12.06
C ASP A 81 -14.98 27.05 -11.87
N GLY A 82 -15.20 27.51 -10.63
CA GLY A 82 -16.07 28.65 -10.33
C GLY A 82 -15.57 29.98 -10.90
N ILE A 83 -14.30 30.07 -11.26
CA ILE A 83 -13.68 31.29 -11.78
C ILE A 83 -13.76 31.35 -13.32
N TYR A 84 -13.69 30.21 -14.02
CA TYR A 84 -13.54 30.18 -15.49
C TYR A 84 -14.43 29.16 -16.24
N GLY A 85 -15.05 28.19 -15.57
CA GLY A 85 -15.90 27.15 -16.18
C GLY A 85 -15.14 25.92 -16.73
N TRP A 86 -15.78 25.10 -17.56
CA TRP A 86 -15.22 23.79 -17.99
C TRP A 86 -15.16 23.58 -19.53
N VAL A 87 -15.54 24.57 -20.34
CA VAL A 87 -15.59 24.43 -21.80
C VAL A 87 -14.25 24.82 -22.43
N PHE A 88 -13.28 23.90 -22.37
CA PHE A 88 -11.91 24.16 -22.80
C PHE A 88 -11.21 23.00 -23.51
N THR A 89 -10.36 23.34 -24.47
CA THR A 89 -9.15 22.59 -24.83
C THR A 89 -7.95 23.15 -24.04
N ARG A 90 -6.81 22.43 -24.06
CA ARG A 90 -5.57 22.88 -23.41
C ARG A 90 -5.21 24.32 -23.81
N GLU A 91 -5.18 24.60 -25.11
CA GLU A 91 -4.85 25.91 -25.67
C GLU A 91 -5.82 27.01 -25.22
N THR A 92 -7.12 26.73 -25.23
CA THR A 92 -8.13 27.73 -24.87
C THR A 92 -8.19 28.03 -23.37
N LEU A 93 -7.75 27.09 -22.52
CA LEU A 93 -7.64 27.29 -21.07
C LEU A 93 -6.42 28.11 -20.67
N TYR A 94 -5.31 28.00 -21.42
CA TYR A 94 -4.03 28.62 -21.07
C TYR A 94 -4.10 30.11 -20.66
N PRO A 95 -4.90 30.99 -21.30
CA PRO A 95 -5.04 32.39 -20.90
C PRO A 95 -5.63 32.61 -19.49
N TYR A 96 -6.27 31.59 -18.91
CA TYR A 96 -6.89 31.62 -17.57
C TYR A 96 -5.93 31.15 -16.47
N LEU A 97 -4.77 30.59 -16.82
CA LEU A 97 -3.85 29.95 -15.88
C LEU A 97 -2.82 30.94 -15.31
N GLU A 98 -2.52 30.80 -14.02
CA GLU A 98 -1.41 31.49 -13.35
C GLU A 98 -0.37 30.49 -12.85
N ASP A 99 0.87 30.93 -12.64
CA ASP A 99 1.86 30.11 -11.96
C ASP A 99 1.65 30.23 -10.44
N ILE A 100 1.19 29.16 -9.81
CA ILE A 100 0.91 29.11 -8.38
C ILE A 100 2.09 28.48 -7.63
N PRO A 101 2.85 29.22 -6.81
CA PRO A 101 4.04 28.67 -6.14
C PRO A 101 3.69 27.59 -5.12
N ASP A 102 4.70 26.94 -4.55
CA ASP A 102 4.51 26.07 -3.39
C ASP A 102 4.21 26.91 -2.13
N PRO A 103 3.30 26.51 -1.22
CA PRO A 103 2.99 27.27 -0.01
C PRO A 103 4.19 27.54 0.92
N GLU A 104 5.29 26.77 0.81
CA GLU A 104 6.53 27.00 1.59
C GLU A 104 7.17 28.39 1.36
N VAL A 105 6.83 29.09 0.27
CA VAL A 105 7.37 30.44 -0.01
C VAL A 105 6.92 31.51 0.99
N ASN A 106 5.95 31.19 1.86
CA ASN A 106 5.43 32.05 2.93
C ASN A 106 5.08 33.45 2.41
N TRP A 107 4.05 33.53 1.58
CA TRP A 107 3.73 34.72 0.79
C TRP A 107 2.34 35.27 1.12
N ILE A 108 2.27 36.57 1.42
CA ILE A 108 1.05 37.35 1.49
C ILE A 108 0.96 38.15 0.20
N LEU A 109 0.13 37.69 -0.74
CA LEU A 109 0.09 38.22 -2.10
C LEU A 109 -0.51 39.61 -2.16
N CYS A 110 -1.45 39.91 -1.27
CA CYS A 110 -2.06 41.23 -1.19
C CYS A 110 -1.03 42.34 -0.89
N ASP A 111 -0.02 42.02 -0.07
CA ASP A 111 1.02 42.97 0.34
C ASP A 111 2.18 43.06 -0.65
N ASN A 112 2.52 41.95 -1.32
CA ASN A 112 3.63 41.89 -2.25
C ASN A 112 3.27 41.11 -3.53
N PRO A 113 2.37 41.65 -4.37
CA PRO A 113 1.82 40.92 -5.51
C PRO A 113 2.84 40.66 -6.62
N GLU A 114 3.88 41.50 -6.74
CA GLU A 114 4.86 41.42 -7.83
C GLU A 114 5.95 40.35 -7.60
N ARG A 115 5.96 39.69 -6.43
CA ARG A 115 7.05 38.77 -6.02
C ARG A 115 7.28 37.63 -7.03
N PHE A 116 6.21 37.10 -7.62
CA PHE A 116 6.27 35.98 -8.58
C PHE A 116 5.68 36.36 -9.94
N GLY A 117 5.72 37.66 -10.27
CA GLY A 117 5.21 38.18 -11.53
C GLY A 117 3.70 38.38 -11.55
N PHE A 118 3.12 38.38 -12.74
CA PHE A 118 1.73 38.76 -12.96
C PHE A 118 0.75 37.67 -12.49
N THR A 119 0.23 37.83 -11.27
CA THR A 119 -0.69 36.89 -10.58
C THR A 119 -1.97 37.59 -10.07
N PRO A 120 -2.72 38.27 -10.95
CA PRO A 120 -3.85 39.12 -10.56
C PRO A 120 -4.98 38.38 -9.83
N VAL A 121 -5.28 37.12 -10.20
CA VAL A 121 -6.34 36.31 -9.56
C VAL A 121 -5.91 35.90 -8.16
N GLN A 122 -4.70 35.34 -8.00
CA GLN A 122 -4.18 34.98 -6.68
C GLN A 122 -4.05 36.21 -5.76
N LYS A 123 -3.59 37.35 -6.28
CA LYS A 123 -3.59 38.64 -5.56
C LYS A 123 -4.98 39.00 -5.06
N ARG A 124 -5.98 38.93 -5.93
CA ARG A 124 -7.35 39.32 -5.60
C ARG A 124 -7.92 38.41 -4.50
N LEU A 125 -7.76 37.10 -4.62
CA LEU A 125 -8.18 36.12 -3.59
C LEU A 125 -7.50 36.36 -2.24
N SER A 126 -6.17 36.59 -2.23
CA SER A 126 -5.42 36.94 -1.02
C SER A 126 -5.92 38.25 -0.40
N CYS A 127 -6.22 39.27 -1.21
CA CYS A 127 -6.77 40.53 -0.71
C CYS A 127 -8.19 40.37 -0.17
N MET A 128 -9.05 39.56 -0.78
CA MET A 128 -10.39 39.28 -0.23
C MET A 128 -10.25 38.64 1.15
N ALA A 129 -9.40 37.62 1.28
CA ALA A 129 -9.15 36.94 2.56
C ALA A 129 -8.66 37.93 3.63
N LYS A 130 -7.66 38.75 3.29
CA LYS A 130 -7.09 39.78 4.19
C LYS A 130 -8.07 40.89 4.56
N ASN A 131 -8.78 41.44 3.58
CA ASN A 131 -9.64 42.61 3.78
C ASN A 131 -10.87 42.26 4.63
N TYR A 132 -11.36 41.03 4.50
CA TYR A 132 -12.55 40.56 5.22
C TYR A 132 -12.21 39.68 6.43
N GLY A 133 -10.93 39.35 6.66
CA GLY A 133 -10.47 38.59 7.83
C GLY A 133 -11.01 37.16 7.85
N ILE A 134 -11.08 36.49 6.70
CA ILE A 134 -11.69 35.17 6.52
C ILE A 134 -10.77 34.25 5.73
N TYR A 135 -10.74 32.95 6.05
CA TYR A 135 -10.07 31.96 5.22
C TYR A 135 -10.83 31.76 3.91
N VAL A 136 -10.14 31.84 2.78
CA VAL A 136 -10.75 31.69 1.44
C VAL A 136 -10.17 30.45 0.76
N VAL A 137 -11.07 29.55 0.36
CA VAL A 137 -10.76 28.38 -0.46
C VAL A 137 -11.36 28.57 -1.85
N ALA A 138 -10.52 28.50 -2.87
CA ALA A 138 -10.94 28.64 -4.25
C ALA A 138 -10.27 27.62 -5.15
N ASN A 139 -10.90 27.34 -6.28
CA ASN A 139 -10.33 26.54 -7.34
C ASN A 139 -9.95 27.44 -8.52
N MET A 140 -8.72 27.28 -8.99
CA MET A 140 -8.21 27.97 -10.15
C MET A 140 -7.27 27.07 -10.96
N GLY A 141 -6.87 27.54 -12.15
CA GLY A 141 -5.95 26.79 -12.99
C GLY A 141 -4.49 27.18 -12.71
N ASP A 142 -3.67 26.18 -12.43
CA ASP A 142 -2.21 26.34 -12.30
C ASP A 142 -1.54 25.99 -13.62
N LYS A 143 -0.57 26.80 -14.04
CA LYS A 143 0.39 26.42 -15.08
C LYS A 143 1.77 26.26 -14.48
N LYS A 144 2.42 25.16 -14.85
CA LYS A 144 3.83 24.94 -14.53
C LYS A 144 4.59 24.83 -15.83
N ALA A 145 5.33 25.87 -16.15
CA ALA A 145 6.25 25.82 -17.28
C ALA A 145 7.19 24.63 -17.06
N CYS A 146 7.24 23.75 -18.03
CA CYS A 146 8.20 22.67 -18.07
C CYS A 146 8.98 22.82 -19.37
N ASN A 147 10.06 22.08 -19.47
CA ASN A 147 10.86 22.07 -20.67
C ASN A 147 11.13 20.61 -21.01
N SER A 148 11.83 20.38 -22.10
CA SER A 148 12.23 19.05 -22.54
C SER A 148 13.13 18.29 -21.55
N SER A 149 13.57 18.90 -20.44
CA SER A 149 14.29 18.19 -19.36
C SER A 149 13.35 17.45 -18.40
N ASP A 150 12.05 17.80 -18.38
CA ASP A 150 11.02 16.99 -17.71
C ASP A 150 10.40 16.02 -18.73
N LEU A 151 10.73 14.72 -18.61
CA LEU A 151 10.27 13.66 -19.53
C LEU A 151 8.75 13.49 -19.58
N LYS A 152 8.03 14.01 -18.58
CA LYS A 152 6.56 13.99 -18.55
C LYS A 152 5.95 15.31 -19.06
N CYS A 153 6.76 16.27 -19.53
CA CYS A 153 6.30 17.59 -19.94
C CYS A 153 5.39 17.47 -21.18
N PRO A 154 4.18 18.03 -21.15
CA PRO A 154 3.29 18.05 -22.31
C PRO A 154 3.94 18.75 -23.52
N SER A 155 3.51 18.38 -24.72
CA SER A 155 4.07 18.90 -25.99
C SER A 155 3.88 20.41 -26.17
N ASP A 156 2.93 21.02 -25.47
CA ASP A 156 2.72 22.47 -25.43
C ASP A 156 3.61 23.21 -24.41
N GLY A 157 4.51 22.50 -23.71
CA GLY A 157 5.59 23.09 -22.92
C GLY A 157 5.20 23.50 -21.50
N HIS A 158 4.03 23.09 -21.02
CA HIS A 158 3.60 23.38 -19.65
C HIS A 158 2.63 22.32 -19.15
N TYR A 159 2.66 22.08 -17.85
CA TYR A 159 1.56 21.41 -17.18
C TYR A 159 0.43 22.40 -16.91
N GLN A 160 -0.80 21.91 -17.01
CA GLN A 160 -2.01 22.61 -16.61
C GLN A 160 -2.69 21.77 -15.54
N TYR A 161 -2.94 22.32 -14.36
CA TYR A 161 -3.56 21.59 -13.26
C TYR A 161 -4.83 22.28 -12.78
N ASN A 162 -5.86 21.47 -12.54
CA ASN A 162 -7.02 21.87 -11.75
C ASN A 162 -6.56 22.00 -10.29
N THR A 163 -6.65 23.20 -9.72
CA THR A 163 -5.89 23.54 -8.50
C THR A 163 -6.72 24.24 -7.45
N ASN A 164 -6.85 23.63 -6.27
CA ASN A 164 -7.36 24.33 -5.10
C ASN A 164 -6.26 25.16 -4.44
N VAL A 165 -6.60 26.38 -4.06
CA VAL A 165 -5.75 27.31 -3.31
C VAL A 165 -6.45 27.73 -2.02
N VAL A 166 -5.68 27.89 -0.95
CA VAL A 166 -6.17 28.36 0.35
C VAL A 166 -5.38 29.56 0.85
N TYR A 167 -6.10 30.60 1.25
CA TYR A 167 -5.53 31.79 1.91
C TYR A 167 -6.09 31.90 3.33
N ASP A 168 -5.24 32.26 4.30
CA ASP A 168 -5.70 32.59 5.65
C ASP A 168 -6.32 34.00 5.75
N ALA A 169 -6.86 34.31 6.93
CA ALA A 169 -7.50 35.59 7.24
C ALA A 169 -6.56 36.80 7.10
N GLU A 170 -5.25 36.60 7.08
CA GLU A 170 -4.24 37.64 6.82
C GLU A 170 -3.88 37.76 5.33
N GLY A 171 -4.45 36.91 4.48
CA GLY A 171 -4.18 36.81 3.05
C GLY A 171 -2.92 36.01 2.71
N LYS A 172 -2.34 35.29 3.66
CA LYS A 172 -1.19 34.43 3.41
C LYS A 172 -1.63 33.17 2.69
N PHE A 173 -0.85 32.79 1.68
CA PHE A 173 -1.02 31.54 0.96
C PHE A 173 -0.61 30.33 1.82
N LEU A 174 -1.56 29.42 2.05
CA LEU A 174 -1.40 28.29 2.98
C LEU A 174 -1.29 26.93 2.30
N ALA A 175 -2.03 26.71 1.22
CA ALA A 175 -2.13 25.39 0.60
C ALA A 175 -2.38 25.48 -0.90
N ARG A 176 -1.80 24.51 -1.63
CA ARG A 176 -2.03 24.24 -3.05
C ARG A 176 -2.30 22.76 -3.22
N TYR A 177 -3.40 22.39 -3.85
CA TYR A 177 -3.72 21.00 -4.18
C TYR A 177 -4.04 20.87 -5.68
N HIS A 178 -3.29 20.01 -6.38
CA HIS A 178 -3.58 19.62 -7.76
C HIS A 178 -4.49 18.39 -7.75
N LYS A 179 -5.66 18.49 -8.42
CA LYS A 179 -6.62 17.40 -8.56
C LYS A 179 -5.91 16.15 -9.10
N TYR A 180 -6.03 15.05 -8.35
CA TYR A 180 -5.32 13.82 -8.68
C TYR A 180 -6.14 12.98 -9.66
N ASN A 181 -7.45 12.87 -9.42
CA ASN A 181 -8.35 12.04 -10.19
C ASN A 181 -9.18 12.89 -11.15
N LEU A 182 -8.68 13.03 -12.38
CA LEU A 182 -9.39 13.72 -13.45
C LEU A 182 -10.58 12.88 -13.96
N PHE A 183 -11.69 13.55 -14.23
CA PHE A 183 -12.84 12.97 -14.91
C PHE A 183 -12.57 12.89 -16.42
N ALA A 184 -13.23 11.97 -17.14
CA ALA A 184 -12.94 11.69 -18.55
C ALA A 184 -13.07 12.92 -19.48
N SER A 185 -13.88 13.92 -19.10
CA SER A 185 -14.04 15.18 -19.85
C SER A 185 -12.94 16.22 -19.62
N GLU A 186 -12.10 16.06 -18.59
CA GLU A 186 -11.08 17.04 -18.18
C GLU A 186 -9.77 16.90 -18.99
N ILE A 187 -9.89 16.71 -20.30
CA ILE A 187 -8.75 16.52 -21.22
C ILE A 187 -7.80 17.73 -21.31
N HIS A 188 -8.23 18.88 -20.79
CA HIS A 188 -7.45 20.12 -20.76
C HIS A 188 -6.50 20.21 -19.56
N PHE A 189 -6.60 19.31 -18.58
CA PHE A 189 -5.70 19.22 -17.43
C PHE A 189 -4.75 18.03 -17.54
N ASN A 190 -3.63 18.11 -16.81
CA ASN A 190 -2.70 17.02 -16.59
C ASN A 190 -2.98 16.34 -15.25
N PHE A 191 -2.75 15.03 -15.19
CA PHE A 191 -2.72 14.31 -13.92
C PHE A 191 -1.55 14.82 -13.07
N ALA A 192 -1.80 15.03 -11.78
CA ALA A 192 -0.72 15.31 -10.84
C ALA A 192 0.27 14.14 -10.80
N LYS A 193 1.58 14.45 -10.74
CA LYS A 193 2.66 13.46 -10.84
C LYS A 193 2.59 12.39 -9.75
N GLU A 194 2.17 12.78 -8.55
CA GLU A 194 2.00 11.94 -7.35
C GLU A 194 0.78 12.44 -6.56
N PRO A 195 0.10 11.58 -5.79
CA PRO A 195 -1.01 12.00 -4.94
C PRO A 195 -0.53 12.98 -3.85
N GLN A 196 -1.16 14.15 -3.79
CA GLN A 196 -0.83 15.20 -2.82
C GLN A 196 -1.72 15.09 -1.57
N PHE A 197 -1.11 14.99 -0.39
CA PHE A 197 -1.82 14.89 0.90
C PHE A 197 -1.93 16.24 1.59
N VAL A 198 -2.57 17.20 0.93
CA VAL A 198 -2.58 18.59 1.38
C VAL A 198 -3.46 18.74 2.62
N ASN A 199 -2.81 19.12 3.73
CA ASN A 199 -3.48 19.37 5.00
C ASN A 199 -2.76 20.48 5.78
N PHE A 200 -3.51 21.23 6.58
CA PHE A 200 -2.98 22.32 7.40
C PHE A 200 -3.79 22.49 8.69
N ASN A 201 -3.17 23.09 9.70
CA ASN A 201 -3.80 23.35 10.99
C ASN A 201 -4.27 24.80 11.07
N THR A 202 -5.39 25.00 11.75
CA THR A 202 -5.90 26.31 12.15
C THR A 202 -6.20 26.31 13.65
N SER A 203 -6.59 27.45 14.22
CA SER A 203 -7.09 27.50 15.59
C SER A 203 -8.38 26.68 15.78
N PHE A 204 -9.16 26.47 14.72
CA PHE A 204 -10.46 25.81 14.72
C PHE A 204 -10.47 24.47 13.96
N GLY A 205 -9.35 23.73 14.00
CA GLY A 205 -9.28 22.33 13.54
C GLY A 205 -8.24 22.10 12.45
N LYS A 206 -8.07 20.82 12.11
CA LYS A 206 -7.18 20.37 11.03
C LYS A 206 -7.96 20.13 9.74
N PHE A 207 -7.51 20.75 8.65
CA PHE A 207 -8.20 20.73 7.37
C PHE A 207 -7.46 19.87 6.35
N GLY A 208 -8.21 19.15 5.52
CA GLY A 208 -7.73 18.48 4.31
C GLY A 208 -8.41 19.05 3.07
N VAL A 209 -7.78 18.94 1.91
CA VAL A 209 -8.29 19.49 0.65
C VAL A 209 -8.21 18.45 -0.46
N PHE A 210 -9.30 18.24 -1.20
CA PHE A 210 -9.35 17.48 -2.45
C PHE A 210 -10.52 17.95 -3.33
N THR A 211 -10.64 17.45 -4.57
CA THR A 211 -11.58 18.01 -5.57
C THR A 211 -12.44 16.95 -6.26
N CYS A 212 -13.76 17.12 -6.24
CA CYS A 212 -14.71 16.41 -7.09
C CYS A 212 -14.50 14.87 -7.18
N ALA A 213 -14.11 14.36 -8.35
CA ALA A 213 -13.93 12.93 -8.62
C ALA A 213 -12.91 12.22 -7.71
N ASP A 214 -12.05 12.95 -7.00
CA ASP A 214 -11.19 12.41 -5.92
C ASP A 214 -11.99 11.68 -4.83
N MET A 215 -13.29 11.95 -4.69
CA MET A 215 -14.15 11.28 -3.72
C MET A 215 -14.69 9.91 -4.18
N LEU A 216 -14.67 9.63 -5.49
CA LEU A 216 -15.14 8.38 -6.10
C LEU A 216 -13.99 7.41 -6.36
N ASN A 217 -12.90 7.95 -6.89
CA ASN A 217 -11.80 7.20 -7.44
C ASN A 217 -10.63 7.17 -6.43
N PHE A 218 -10.20 5.95 -6.10
CA PHE A 218 -9.00 5.66 -5.31
C PHE A 218 -9.06 5.97 -3.81
N ARG A 219 -8.24 5.22 -3.08
CA ARG A 219 -7.89 5.49 -1.68
C ARG A 219 -7.27 6.88 -1.51
N GLU A 220 -6.60 7.40 -2.55
CA GLU A 220 -5.78 8.60 -2.47
C GLU A 220 -6.35 9.78 -3.27
N PRO A 221 -6.35 11.01 -2.73
CA PRO A 221 -5.93 11.36 -1.36
C PRO A 221 -7.06 11.25 -0.32
N ALA A 222 -8.31 11.06 -0.75
CA ALA A 222 -9.49 11.31 0.09
C ALA A 222 -9.57 10.42 1.35
N ILE A 223 -9.34 9.10 1.23
CA ILE A 223 -9.36 8.19 2.39
C ILE A 223 -8.15 8.44 3.29
N SER A 224 -6.94 8.60 2.72
CA SER A 224 -5.73 8.85 3.50
C SER A 224 -5.76 10.15 4.29
N LEU A 225 -6.37 11.23 3.77
CA LEU A 225 -6.54 12.47 4.53
C LEU A 225 -7.30 12.23 5.84
N VAL A 226 -8.34 11.41 5.81
CA VAL A 226 -9.14 11.08 7.00
C VAL A 226 -8.45 10.05 7.89
N GLU A 227 -7.95 8.96 7.31
CA GLU A 227 -7.43 7.81 8.04
C GLU A 227 -5.98 7.99 8.51
N LYS A 228 -5.09 8.49 7.66
CA LYS A 228 -3.67 8.67 7.97
C LYS A 228 -3.40 10.04 8.58
N PHE A 229 -3.89 11.10 7.97
CA PHE A 229 -3.61 12.48 8.39
C PHE A 229 -4.58 13.01 9.45
N LYS A 230 -5.64 12.24 9.74
CA LYS A 230 -6.57 12.49 10.84
C LYS A 230 -7.20 13.90 10.80
N VAL A 231 -7.51 14.39 9.59
CA VAL A 231 -8.16 15.71 9.42
C VAL A 231 -9.55 15.74 10.06
N ASP A 232 -9.93 16.91 10.60
CA ASP A 232 -11.22 17.16 11.22
C ASP A 232 -12.28 17.56 10.19
N THR A 233 -11.84 18.30 9.16
CA THR A 233 -12.72 18.89 8.14
C THR A 233 -12.09 18.78 6.75
N ILE A 234 -12.89 18.44 5.75
CA ILE A 234 -12.54 18.46 4.33
C ILE A 234 -13.10 19.70 3.65
N LEU A 235 -12.26 20.36 2.87
CA LEU A 235 -12.63 21.45 1.96
C LEU A 235 -12.77 20.86 0.56
N PHE A 236 -13.99 20.93 0.00
CA PHE A 236 -14.36 20.20 -1.21
C PHE A 236 -14.99 21.10 -2.29
N PRO A 237 -14.16 21.81 -3.08
CA PRO A 237 -14.60 22.38 -4.34
C PRO A 237 -15.01 21.28 -5.33
N THR A 238 -16.14 21.46 -6.02
CA THR A 238 -16.63 20.46 -6.99
C THR A 238 -17.50 21.07 -8.09
N ALA A 239 -17.52 20.44 -9.26
CA ALA A 239 -18.41 20.73 -10.38
C ALA A 239 -19.10 19.42 -10.81
N TRP A 240 -20.03 18.96 -9.99
CA TRP A 240 -20.56 17.59 -10.06
C TRP A 240 -21.86 17.47 -10.85
N LEU A 241 -21.84 16.58 -11.83
CA LEU A 241 -23.02 16.18 -12.60
C LEU A 241 -23.87 15.20 -11.79
N ASN A 242 -25.11 15.55 -11.50
CA ASN A 242 -26.01 14.65 -10.78
C ASN A 242 -26.38 13.43 -11.65
N THR A 243 -26.14 12.23 -11.12
CA THR A 243 -26.53 10.97 -11.76
C THR A 243 -27.36 10.13 -10.80
N LEU A 244 -28.68 10.35 -10.84
CA LEU A 244 -29.63 9.55 -10.05
C LEU A 244 -29.67 8.09 -10.54
N PRO A 245 -29.85 7.11 -9.63
CA PRO A 245 -30.32 7.28 -8.25
C PRO A 245 -29.24 7.30 -7.16
N LEU A 246 -27.95 7.18 -7.49
CA LEU A 246 -26.88 6.95 -6.49
C LEU A 246 -25.87 8.11 -6.38
N LEU A 247 -25.69 8.89 -7.44
CA LEU A 247 -24.60 9.87 -7.53
C LEU A 247 -25.15 11.30 -7.68
N SER A 248 -26.21 11.64 -6.94
CA SER A 248 -26.53 13.06 -6.73
C SER A 248 -25.53 13.68 -5.74
N ALA A 249 -25.11 14.92 -5.99
CA ALA A 249 -24.11 15.64 -5.21
C ALA A 249 -24.44 15.63 -3.71
N VAL A 250 -25.54 16.26 -3.30
CA VAL A 250 -25.92 16.38 -1.87
C VAL A 250 -26.13 15.02 -1.20
N GLN A 251 -26.63 14.02 -1.95
CA GLN A 251 -26.83 12.65 -1.49
C GLN A 251 -25.48 12.01 -1.14
N TYR A 252 -24.56 12.00 -2.10
CA TYR A 252 -23.29 11.29 -1.97
C TYR A 252 -22.34 12.02 -1.01
N TYR A 253 -22.31 13.36 -1.00
CA TYR A 253 -21.42 14.14 -0.12
C TYR A 253 -21.76 13.94 1.35
N SER A 254 -23.07 14.01 1.65
CA SER A 254 -23.60 13.75 2.98
C SER A 254 -23.30 12.31 3.43
N ALA A 255 -23.50 11.34 2.54
CA ALA A 255 -23.21 9.93 2.78
C ALA A 255 -21.72 9.70 3.07
N TRP A 256 -20.83 10.31 2.29
CA TRP A 256 -19.39 10.21 2.48
C TRP A 256 -18.95 10.83 3.80
N ALA A 257 -19.42 12.04 4.14
CA ALA A 257 -19.14 12.69 5.43
C ALA A 257 -19.55 11.82 6.62
N MET A 258 -20.74 11.21 6.56
CA MET A 258 -21.25 10.30 7.58
C MET A 258 -20.50 8.96 7.64
N GLY A 259 -20.08 8.43 6.50
CA GLY A 259 -19.33 7.17 6.39
C GLY A 259 -17.91 7.32 6.93
N MET A 260 -17.22 8.37 6.50
CA MET A 260 -15.84 8.70 6.91
C MET A 260 -15.75 9.40 8.26
N ARG A 261 -16.88 9.89 8.80
CA ARG A 261 -17.00 10.58 10.09
C ARG A 261 -16.12 11.82 10.18
N VAL A 262 -16.21 12.66 9.15
CA VAL A 262 -15.49 13.95 9.05
C VAL A 262 -16.48 15.05 8.66
N ASN A 263 -16.15 16.31 8.96
CA ASN A 263 -16.90 17.43 8.39
C ASN A 263 -16.54 17.60 6.91
N ILE A 264 -17.49 18.02 6.07
CA ILE A 264 -17.26 18.39 4.66
C ILE A 264 -17.91 19.73 4.37
N LEU A 265 -17.14 20.63 3.78
CA LEU A 265 -17.61 21.89 3.21
C LEU A 265 -17.57 21.73 1.68
N ALA A 266 -18.72 21.38 1.10
CA ALA A 266 -18.86 21.13 -0.33
C ALA A 266 -19.47 22.33 -1.03
N ALA A 267 -18.72 22.92 -1.96
CA ALA A 267 -19.17 24.04 -2.79
C ALA A 267 -19.23 23.58 -4.24
N ASN A 268 -20.44 23.54 -4.79
CA ASN A 268 -20.71 23.07 -6.15
C ASN A 268 -21.07 24.21 -7.09
N ILE A 269 -20.97 23.96 -8.38
CA ILE A 269 -21.47 24.86 -9.41
C ILE A 269 -23.01 24.83 -9.44
N HIS A 270 -23.61 25.96 -9.81
CA HIS A 270 -25.04 26.08 -10.12
C HIS A 270 -25.25 26.20 -11.62
N LYS A 271 -25.54 25.08 -12.28
CA LYS A 271 -25.93 25.01 -13.68
C LYS A 271 -27.03 23.96 -13.90
N PRO A 272 -28.30 24.26 -13.56
CA PRO A 272 -29.41 23.33 -13.71
C PRO A 272 -29.62 22.77 -15.12
N SER A 273 -29.27 23.55 -16.16
CA SER A 273 -29.36 23.09 -17.56
C SER A 273 -28.48 21.88 -17.88
N LEU A 274 -27.45 21.63 -17.05
CA LEU A 274 -26.57 20.47 -17.14
C LEU A 274 -26.75 19.54 -15.93
N ASP A 275 -27.79 19.71 -15.12
CA ASP A 275 -28.01 18.93 -13.90
C ASP A 275 -26.87 19.04 -12.87
N ILE A 276 -26.23 20.22 -12.81
CA ILE A 276 -25.18 20.55 -11.85
C ILE A 276 -25.77 21.50 -10.81
N THR A 277 -26.01 21.01 -9.61
CA THR A 277 -26.43 21.76 -8.41
C THR A 277 -26.27 20.81 -7.22
N GLY A 278 -25.99 21.34 -6.04
CA GLY A 278 -25.89 20.54 -4.84
C GLY A 278 -24.68 20.90 -4.00
N SER A 279 -24.84 21.84 -3.08
CA SER A 279 -23.80 22.28 -2.14
C SER A 279 -24.25 22.06 -0.70
N GLY A 280 -23.30 21.99 0.23
CA GLY A 280 -23.66 21.85 1.63
C GLY A 280 -22.50 21.77 2.61
N ILE A 281 -22.89 21.85 3.88
CA ILE A 281 -22.04 21.67 5.06
C ILE A 281 -22.53 20.42 5.76
N PHE A 282 -21.70 19.39 5.74
CA PHE A 282 -22.00 18.05 6.22
C PHE A 282 -21.13 17.70 7.43
N THR A 283 -21.70 16.98 8.38
CA THR A 283 -21.03 16.54 9.61
C THR A 283 -21.11 15.02 9.74
N PRO A 284 -20.34 14.40 10.66
CA PRO A 284 -20.45 12.96 10.92
C PRO A 284 -21.87 12.48 11.28
N ASN A 285 -22.70 13.39 11.78
CA ASN A 285 -24.08 13.15 12.22
C ASN A 285 -25.14 13.44 11.13
N GLY A 286 -24.74 13.99 9.98
CA GLY A 286 -25.64 14.32 8.87
C GLY A 286 -25.45 15.75 8.33
N PRO A 287 -26.30 16.17 7.38
CA PRO A 287 -26.25 17.52 6.80
C PRO A 287 -26.68 18.58 7.81
N GLN A 288 -25.92 19.67 7.90
CA GLN A 288 -26.25 20.85 8.72
C GLN A 288 -26.91 21.96 7.90
N ALA A 289 -26.40 22.18 6.70
CA ALA A 289 -27.00 23.05 5.69
C ALA A 289 -26.75 22.42 4.31
N TYR A 290 -27.73 22.44 3.44
CA TYR A 290 -27.55 22.03 2.05
C TYR A 290 -28.47 22.83 1.13
N TYR A 291 -28.14 22.85 -0.15
CA TYR A 291 -28.92 23.49 -1.19
C TYR A 291 -28.92 22.59 -2.42
N PHE A 292 -30.10 22.41 -3.01
CA PHE A 292 -30.30 21.75 -4.29
C PHE A 292 -31.45 22.48 -4.97
N ASP A 293 -31.21 22.98 -6.17
CA ASP A 293 -32.22 23.72 -6.91
C ASP A 293 -32.03 23.58 -8.42
N MET A 294 -33.08 23.13 -9.09
CA MET A 294 -33.12 22.94 -10.54
C MET A 294 -33.94 24.02 -11.26
N GLU A 295 -34.55 24.94 -10.50
CA GLU A 295 -35.47 25.96 -11.02
C GLU A 295 -34.81 27.34 -11.16
N SER A 296 -34.06 27.79 -10.15
CA SER A 296 -33.37 29.09 -10.21
C SER A 296 -32.18 29.07 -11.16
N GLN A 297 -31.61 30.24 -11.42
CA GLN A 297 -30.30 30.41 -12.04
C GLN A 297 -29.33 31.15 -11.10
N ASP A 298 -29.75 31.41 -9.86
CA ASP A 298 -29.00 32.20 -8.90
C ASP A 298 -28.10 31.31 -8.03
N GLY A 299 -26.92 31.82 -7.69
CA GLY A 299 -26.04 31.19 -6.71
C GLY A 299 -26.60 31.26 -5.29
N LYS A 300 -26.02 30.46 -4.38
CA LYS A 300 -26.47 30.37 -2.99
C LYS A 300 -25.33 30.33 -1.99
N LEU A 301 -25.35 31.25 -1.03
CA LEU A 301 -24.49 31.20 0.16
C LEU A 301 -25.18 30.39 1.27
N LEU A 302 -24.43 29.45 1.86
CA LEU A 302 -24.85 28.66 3.02
C LEU A 302 -23.86 28.87 4.16
N LEU A 303 -24.37 29.03 5.38
CA LEU A 303 -23.58 29.11 6.60
C LEU A 303 -24.10 28.09 7.62
N ALA A 304 -23.20 27.48 8.37
CA ALA A 304 -23.55 26.63 9.50
C ALA A 304 -22.43 26.63 10.54
N GLU A 305 -22.82 26.69 11.81
CA GLU A 305 -21.88 26.50 12.92
C GLU A 305 -21.64 25.00 13.13
N ILE A 306 -20.37 24.60 13.10
CA ILE A 306 -19.96 23.20 13.23
C ILE A 306 -18.81 23.04 14.22
N GLU A 307 -18.65 21.83 14.74
CA GLU A 307 -17.58 21.51 15.68
C GLU A 307 -16.22 21.52 14.98
N ALA A 308 -15.25 22.23 15.56
CA ALA A 308 -13.87 22.32 15.06
C ALA A 308 -13.15 20.98 15.03
N ARG A 309 -13.39 20.15 16.05
CA ARG A 309 -12.77 18.84 16.24
C ARG A 309 -13.87 17.82 16.60
N PRO A 310 -14.67 17.37 15.61
CA PRO A 310 -15.83 16.53 15.88
C PRO A 310 -15.46 15.24 16.60
N ARG A 311 -14.23 14.74 16.45
CA ARG A 311 -13.72 13.54 17.15
C ARG A 311 -13.64 13.68 18.67
N LEU A 312 -13.55 14.92 19.17
CA LEU A 312 -13.56 15.21 20.60
C LEU A 312 -14.98 15.40 21.14
N SER A 313 -15.99 15.45 20.26
CA SER A 313 -17.38 15.64 20.65
C SER A 313 -17.92 14.40 21.35
N PRO A 314 -18.69 14.56 22.45
CA PRO A 314 -19.45 13.46 23.06
C PRO A 314 -20.46 12.84 22.10
N THR A 315 -20.84 13.56 21.03
CA THR A 315 -21.79 13.11 20.02
C THR A 315 -21.12 12.49 18.79
N TYR A 316 -19.79 12.31 18.81
CA TYR A 316 -19.05 11.72 17.71
C TYR A 316 -19.51 10.27 17.44
N PRO A 317 -19.86 9.92 16.19
CA PRO A 317 -20.35 8.58 15.88
C PRO A 317 -19.24 7.53 16.03
N PRO A 318 -19.53 6.38 16.68
CA PRO A 318 -18.58 5.27 16.78
C PRO A 318 -18.30 4.66 15.39
N PRO A 319 -17.21 3.89 15.22
CA PRO A 319 -16.96 3.16 13.97
C PRO A 319 -18.07 2.14 13.70
N PHE A 320 -18.47 2.01 12.44
CA PHE A 320 -19.55 1.12 11.99
C PHE A 320 -18.98 -0.19 11.44
N ASN A 321 -19.64 -1.30 11.74
CA ASN A 321 -19.44 -2.58 11.05
C ASN A 321 -20.67 -2.81 10.18
N TRP A 322 -20.50 -2.67 8.86
CA TRP A 322 -21.59 -2.62 7.89
C TRP A 322 -22.23 -3.98 7.59
N SER A 323 -21.49 -5.08 7.75
CA SER A 323 -21.98 -6.43 7.51
C SER A 323 -22.65 -7.05 8.73
N LEU A 324 -22.33 -6.59 9.95
CA LEU A 324 -22.72 -7.23 11.22
C LEU A 324 -24.21 -7.64 11.32
N TYR A 325 -25.13 -6.75 10.96
CA TYR A 325 -26.57 -7.05 11.02
C TYR A 325 -27.00 -8.02 9.90
N ALA A 326 -26.56 -7.77 8.67
CA ALA A 326 -26.90 -8.59 7.51
C ALA A 326 -26.38 -10.03 7.64
N SER A 327 -25.19 -10.21 8.20
CA SER A 327 -24.55 -11.50 8.48
C SER A 327 -25.35 -12.43 9.40
N GLY A 328 -26.24 -11.88 10.23
CA GLY A 328 -27.06 -12.65 11.18
C GLY A 328 -28.48 -12.93 10.69
N LEU A 329 -28.89 -12.44 9.52
CA LEU A 329 -30.24 -12.59 8.99
C LEU A 329 -30.38 -13.87 8.17
N GLN A 330 -31.43 -14.65 8.44
CA GLN A 330 -31.84 -15.76 7.58
C GLN A 330 -32.34 -15.20 6.23
N HIS A 331 -31.92 -15.83 5.13
CA HIS A 331 -32.39 -15.46 3.79
C HIS A 331 -33.91 -15.63 3.68
N PHE A 332 -34.61 -14.54 3.39
CA PHE A 332 -36.02 -14.62 3.01
C PHE A 332 -36.10 -14.99 1.54
N SER A 333 -36.77 -16.09 1.20
CA SER A 333 -36.99 -16.44 -0.21
C SER A 333 -37.74 -15.29 -0.91
N PRO A 334 -37.26 -14.78 -2.06
CA PRO A 334 -37.95 -13.72 -2.78
C PRO A 334 -39.34 -14.24 -3.19
N ARG A 335 -40.39 -13.62 -2.65
CA ARG A 335 -41.79 -13.94 -3.04
C ARG A 335 -42.11 -13.48 -4.47
N SER A 336 -41.31 -12.58 -5.01
CA SER A 336 -41.46 -11.95 -6.33
C SER A 336 -40.32 -12.38 -7.26
N PRO A 337 -40.55 -12.50 -8.58
CA PRO A 337 -39.51 -12.88 -9.54
C PRO A 337 -38.35 -11.89 -9.55
N VAL A 338 -37.14 -12.42 -9.75
CA VAL A 338 -35.89 -11.65 -9.88
C VAL A 338 -35.72 -11.22 -11.35
N PHE A 339 -35.24 -10.00 -11.56
CA PHE A 339 -34.93 -9.46 -12.89
C PHE A 339 -33.62 -8.67 -12.87
N HIS A 340 -33.10 -8.33 -14.05
CA HIS A 340 -31.83 -7.61 -14.22
C HIS A 340 -32.06 -6.35 -15.04
N ASN A 341 -31.48 -5.23 -14.60
CA ASN A 341 -31.43 -3.97 -15.32
C ASN A 341 -30.16 -3.22 -14.93
N SER A 342 -29.81 -2.20 -15.71
CA SER A 342 -28.63 -1.39 -15.43
C SER A 342 -28.93 -0.15 -14.59
N ILE A 343 -28.08 0.14 -13.60
CA ILE A 343 -27.92 1.47 -13.00
C ILE A 343 -26.56 1.99 -13.47
N TYR A 344 -26.52 3.13 -14.14
CA TYR A 344 -25.26 3.74 -14.61
C TYR A 344 -24.31 2.71 -15.26
N PHE A 345 -24.84 1.97 -16.25
CA PHE A 345 -24.14 0.92 -17.01
C PHE A 345 -23.80 -0.38 -16.25
N ASP A 346 -23.95 -0.41 -14.93
CA ASP A 346 -23.72 -1.60 -14.11
C ASP A 346 -24.96 -2.48 -14.07
N ASN A 347 -24.80 -3.79 -14.27
CA ASN A 347 -25.93 -4.72 -14.34
C ASN A 347 -26.35 -5.22 -12.95
N PHE A 348 -27.41 -4.62 -12.39
CA PHE A 348 -27.96 -4.94 -11.07
C PHE A 348 -28.97 -6.09 -11.14
N THR A 349 -29.04 -6.86 -10.05
CA THR A 349 -30.09 -7.85 -9.81
C THR A 349 -31.17 -7.25 -8.90
N PHE A 350 -32.45 -7.32 -9.30
CA PHE A 350 -33.58 -6.67 -8.62
C PHE A 350 -34.70 -7.63 -8.24
N THR A 351 -35.49 -7.24 -7.23
CA THR A 351 -36.81 -7.83 -6.90
C THR A 351 -37.84 -6.74 -6.55
N GLU A 352 -39.09 -6.92 -6.98
CA GLU A 352 -40.19 -5.96 -6.81
C GLU A 352 -40.84 -6.03 -5.40
N LEU A 353 -41.07 -4.86 -4.80
CA LEU A 353 -41.84 -4.67 -3.58
C LEU A 353 -43.36 -4.71 -3.84
N SER A 354 -43.90 -5.91 -3.94
CA SER A 354 -45.30 -6.16 -4.30
C SER A 354 -46.33 -5.87 -3.19
N GLN A 355 -45.93 -5.72 -1.92
CA GLN A 355 -46.83 -5.47 -0.78
C GLN A 355 -46.59 -4.10 -0.13
N GLU A 356 -47.50 -3.61 0.72
CA GLU A 356 -47.31 -2.33 1.45
C GLU A 356 -46.26 -2.43 2.57
N ALA A 357 -46.04 -3.63 3.09
CA ALA A 357 -44.99 -3.93 4.06
C ALA A 357 -44.43 -5.32 3.78
N GLY A 358 -43.15 -5.53 4.04
CA GLY A 358 -42.53 -6.82 3.80
C GLY A 358 -41.04 -6.88 4.09
N ASN A 359 -40.53 -8.10 4.05
CA ASN A 359 -39.11 -8.43 4.17
C ASN A 359 -38.63 -9.05 2.86
N TYR A 360 -37.56 -8.49 2.28
CA TYR A 360 -37.02 -8.93 1.00
C TYR A 360 -35.51 -9.17 1.10
N THR A 361 -35.03 -10.14 0.33
CA THR A 361 -33.62 -10.43 0.15
C THR A 361 -33.33 -10.63 -1.33
N VAL A 362 -32.25 -10.03 -1.83
CA VAL A 362 -31.73 -10.22 -3.19
C VAL A 362 -30.20 -10.28 -3.12
N CYS A 363 -29.58 -11.15 -3.92
CA CYS A 363 -28.13 -11.36 -3.90
C CYS A 363 -27.56 -11.35 -5.32
N GLN A 364 -26.34 -10.83 -5.45
CA GLN A 364 -25.52 -10.91 -6.65
C GLN A 364 -24.08 -11.16 -6.23
N LYS A 365 -23.47 -12.24 -6.76
CA LYS A 365 -22.16 -12.74 -6.33
C LYS A 365 -22.06 -12.87 -4.80
N ASN A 366 -21.18 -12.11 -4.14
CA ASN A 366 -20.89 -12.21 -2.72
C ASN A 366 -21.74 -11.24 -1.86
N LEU A 367 -22.44 -10.30 -2.50
CA LEU A 367 -23.30 -9.34 -1.81
C LEU A 367 -24.76 -9.81 -1.77
N CYS A 368 -25.33 -9.84 -0.57
CA CYS A 368 -26.76 -10.02 -0.32
C CYS A 368 -27.33 -8.79 0.41
N CYS A 369 -28.42 -8.25 -0.11
CA CYS A 369 -29.11 -7.08 0.42
C CYS A 369 -30.43 -7.50 1.09
N TYR A 370 -30.69 -6.95 2.27
CA TYR A 370 -31.83 -7.26 3.11
C TYR A 370 -32.61 -5.97 3.39
N LEU A 371 -33.91 -6.01 3.15
CA LEU A 371 -34.81 -4.88 3.37
C LEU A 371 -36.01 -5.32 4.21
N ASN A 372 -36.28 -4.59 5.28
CA ASN A 372 -37.55 -4.61 6.01
C ASN A 372 -38.18 -3.23 5.92
N TYR A 373 -39.43 -3.13 5.49
CA TYR A 373 -40.11 -1.85 5.29
C TYR A 373 -41.61 -1.89 5.55
N SER A 374 -42.17 -0.70 5.80
CA SER A 374 -43.60 -0.43 5.72
C SER A 374 -43.82 0.93 5.05
N MET A 375 -44.62 0.93 3.99
CA MET A 375 -45.16 2.12 3.36
C MET A 375 -46.30 2.69 4.21
N ALA A 376 -46.43 4.01 4.25
CA ALA A 376 -47.59 4.69 4.83
C ALA A 376 -48.84 4.49 3.98
N GLU A 377 -48.66 4.50 2.66
CA GLU A 377 -49.66 4.18 1.65
C GLU A 377 -48.93 3.70 0.39
N LYS A 378 -49.34 2.56 -0.17
CA LYS A 378 -48.80 2.09 -1.45
C LYS A 378 -49.56 2.71 -2.61
N GLN A 379 -48.89 3.58 -3.36
CA GLN A 379 -49.46 4.18 -4.57
C GLN A 379 -49.60 3.14 -5.67
N LYS A 380 -50.73 3.14 -6.38
CA LYS A 380 -51.03 2.12 -7.42
C LYS A 380 -50.21 2.30 -8.70
N ASP A 381 -49.71 3.50 -8.91
CA ASP A 381 -48.95 3.97 -10.07
C ASP A 381 -47.44 4.04 -9.81
N GLU A 382 -46.97 3.77 -8.58
CA GLU A 382 -45.55 3.73 -8.24
C GLU A 382 -45.08 2.30 -7.92
N VAL A 383 -43.90 1.94 -8.43
CA VAL A 383 -43.24 0.66 -8.15
C VAL A 383 -41.90 0.92 -7.47
N TYR A 384 -41.60 0.13 -6.45
CA TYR A 384 -40.31 0.13 -5.75
C TYR A 384 -39.63 -1.24 -5.91
N ALA A 385 -38.30 -1.23 -5.97
CA ALA A 385 -37.49 -2.43 -6.09
C ALA A 385 -36.32 -2.41 -5.11
N LEU A 386 -35.93 -3.60 -4.64
CA LEU A 386 -34.68 -3.83 -3.94
C LEU A 386 -33.66 -4.35 -4.97
N GLY A 387 -32.53 -3.67 -5.08
CA GLY A 387 -31.44 -3.98 -5.99
C GLY A 387 -30.13 -4.28 -5.27
N VAL A 388 -29.31 -5.10 -5.91
CA VAL A 388 -27.95 -5.44 -5.48
C VAL A 388 -26.99 -5.37 -6.66
N PHE A 389 -25.74 -4.94 -6.41
CA PHE A 389 -24.62 -5.01 -7.35
C PHE A 389 -23.32 -5.37 -6.65
N ASP A 390 -22.52 -6.22 -7.30
CA ASP A 390 -21.19 -6.64 -6.86
C ASP A 390 -20.32 -6.84 -8.11
N GLY A 391 -19.45 -5.88 -8.42
CA GLY A 391 -18.63 -5.92 -9.64
C GLY A 391 -17.77 -4.70 -9.92
N LEU A 392 -16.97 -4.80 -10.97
CA LEU A 392 -16.11 -3.73 -11.46
C LEU A 392 -16.93 -2.80 -12.37
N HIS A 393 -17.03 -1.53 -11.99
CA HIS A 393 -17.48 -0.45 -12.84
C HIS A 393 -16.32 -0.03 -13.75
N VAL A 394 -16.58 0.21 -15.04
CA VAL A 394 -15.54 0.50 -16.06
C VAL A 394 -15.85 1.71 -16.94
N ILE A 395 -17.04 2.30 -16.82
CA ILE A 395 -17.49 3.40 -17.68
C ILE A 395 -17.17 4.71 -16.97
N GLU A 396 -16.46 5.64 -17.61
CA GLU A 396 -16.09 6.93 -16.98
C GLU A 396 -15.22 6.80 -15.69
N GLY A 397 -14.67 5.61 -15.43
CA GLY A 397 -13.70 5.29 -14.38
C GLY A 397 -13.66 3.79 -14.10
N GLU A 398 -12.56 3.30 -13.52
CA GLU A 398 -12.41 1.88 -13.14
C GLU A 398 -12.36 1.74 -11.62
N TYR A 399 -13.45 1.23 -11.03
CA TYR A 399 -13.58 1.07 -9.58
C TYR A 399 -14.56 -0.04 -9.21
N TYR A 400 -14.27 -0.77 -8.13
CA TYR A 400 -15.09 -1.90 -7.69
C TYR A 400 -16.21 -1.42 -6.76
N LEU A 401 -17.44 -1.88 -7.01
CA LEU A 401 -18.63 -1.48 -6.26
C LEU A 401 -19.34 -2.67 -5.64
N GLN A 402 -19.79 -2.47 -4.40
CA GLN A 402 -20.78 -3.28 -3.72
C GLN A 402 -21.92 -2.37 -3.28
N ILE A 403 -23.13 -2.58 -3.79
CA ILE A 403 -24.27 -1.68 -3.59
C ILE A 403 -25.52 -2.46 -3.20
N CYS A 404 -26.20 -1.99 -2.15
CA CYS A 404 -27.56 -2.36 -1.81
C CYS A 404 -28.46 -1.13 -1.93
N THR A 405 -29.53 -1.21 -2.71
CA THR A 405 -30.40 -0.06 -2.97
C THR A 405 -31.88 -0.40 -2.88
N LEU A 406 -32.65 0.45 -2.19
CA LEU A 406 -34.10 0.52 -2.29
C LEU A 406 -34.42 1.74 -3.14
N LEU A 407 -35.04 1.55 -4.31
CA LEU A 407 -35.32 2.63 -5.25
C LEU A 407 -36.73 2.58 -5.81
N LYS A 408 -37.22 3.75 -6.26
CA LYS A 408 -38.43 3.90 -7.06
C LYS A 408 -38.09 3.65 -8.54
N CYS A 409 -38.93 2.90 -9.24
CA CYS A 409 -38.81 2.69 -10.68
C CYS A 409 -39.48 3.82 -11.47
N ASN A 410 -38.98 4.10 -12.67
CA ASN A 410 -39.56 5.11 -13.56
C ASN A 410 -40.85 4.58 -14.22
N GLY A 411 -41.96 4.61 -13.47
CA GLY A 411 -43.26 4.06 -13.87
C GLY A 411 -43.47 2.62 -13.40
N THR A 412 -44.52 1.97 -13.93
CA THR A 412 -44.95 0.64 -13.48
C THR A 412 -44.25 -0.53 -14.20
N ASN A 413 -43.45 -0.23 -15.22
CA ASN A 413 -42.70 -1.25 -15.97
C ASN A 413 -41.36 -1.55 -15.27
N LEU A 414 -41.18 -2.79 -14.82
CA LEU A 414 -39.97 -3.24 -14.13
C LEU A 414 -38.68 -3.06 -14.93
N LYS A 415 -38.73 -3.02 -16.28
CA LYS A 415 -37.56 -2.75 -17.13
C LYS A 415 -36.99 -1.34 -16.99
N LEU A 416 -37.74 -0.43 -16.35
CA LEU A 416 -37.35 0.96 -16.13
C LEU A 416 -36.76 1.19 -14.72
N CYS A 417 -36.70 0.15 -13.87
CA CYS A 417 -36.04 0.23 -12.58
C CYS A 417 -34.52 0.42 -12.77
N GLY A 418 -33.97 1.44 -12.11
CA GLY A 418 -32.57 1.88 -12.26
C GLY A 418 -32.38 3.14 -13.10
N GLN A 419 -33.42 3.60 -13.80
CA GLN A 419 -33.42 4.90 -14.49
C GLN A 419 -33.66 6.07 -13.52
N ARG A 420 -33.34 7.28 -13.96
CA ARG A 420 -33.57 8.54 -13.23
C ARG A 420 -35.04 8.71 -12.84
N VAL A 421 -35.27 9.10 -11.57
CA VAL A 421 -36.57 9.45 -11.00
C VAL A 421 -36.43 10.62 -10.03
N ASP A 422 -37.06 11.75 -10.32
CA ASP A 422 -36.92 12.97 -9.51
C ASP A 422 -38.01 13.14 -8.44
N THR A 423 -39.18 12.51 -8.61
CA THR A 423 -40.33 12.67 -7.71
C THR A 423 -40.89 11.35 -7.22
N ALA A 424 -41.46 11.33 -6.02
CA ALA A 424 -42.16 10.19 -5.43
C ALA A 424 -43.27 10.64 -4.47
N ALA A 425 -44.40 9.91 -4.47
CA ALA A 425 -45.53 10.15 -3.57
C ALA A 425 -45.58 9.14 -2.40
N THR A 426 -45.03 7.94 -2.59
CA THR A 426 -45.00 6.89 -1.56
C THR A 426 -44.12 7.31 -0.38
N ARG A 427 -44.72 7.38 0.81
CA ARG A 427 -44.03 7.61 2.08
C ARG A 427 -43.78 6.29 2.79
N PHE A 428 -42.69 6.21 3.55
CA PHE A 428 -42.38 5.04 4.36
C PHE A 428 -42.59 5.37 5.84
N ASN A 429 -43.37 4.55 6.55
CA ASN A 429 -43.49 4.61 8.01
C ASN A 429 -42.18 4.20 8.67
N PHE A 430 -41.52 3.18 8.12
CA PHE A 430 -40.17 2.76 8.48
C PHE A 430 -39.51 2.00 7.33
N PHE A 431 -38.18 2.01 7.30
CA PHE A 431 -37.36 1.11 6.50
C PHE A 431 -36.10 0.70 7.28
N SER A 432 -35.54 -0.44 6.95
CA SER A 432 -34.27 -0.96 7.46
C SER A 432 -33.58 -1.70 6.32
N LEU A 433 -32.50 -1.11 5.79
CA LEU A 433 -31.70 -1.65 4.71
C LEU A 433 -30.32 -2.06 5.24
N SER A 434 -29.84 -3.23 4.83
CA SER A 434 -28.52 -3.74 5.20
C SER A 434 -27.96 -4.67 4.13
N GLY A 435 -26.64 -4.79 4.04
CA GLY A 435 -25.97 -5.66 3.09
C GLY A 435 -24.80 -6.41 3.71
N SER A 436 -24.46 -7.58 3.14
CA SER A 436 -23.25 -8.33 3.50
C SER A 436 -22.01 -7.74 2.82
N PHE A 437 -21.69 -6.48 3.11
CA PHE A 437 -20.57 -5.75 2.49
C PHE A 437 -19.18 -6.27 2.94
N ASN A 438 -18.23 -6.40 2.00
CA ASN A 438 -16.81 -6.74 2.21
C ASN A 438 -15.90 -5.52 2.38
N THR A 439 -16.48 -4.42 2.81
CA THR A 439 -15.76 -3.16 2.91
C THR A 439 -16.20 -2.40 4.14
N ASN A 440 -15.24 -1.70 4.74
CA ASN A 440 -15.51 -0.78 5.84
C ASN A 440 -15.93 0.61 5.33
N TYR A 441 -15.79 0.86 4.02
CA TYR A 441 -16.15 2.12 3.37
C TYR A 441 -17.52 1.98 2.70
N VAL A 442 -18.57 2.16 3.49
CA VAL A 442 -19.95 2.20 3.01
C VAL A 442 -20.55 3.57 3.33
N PHE A 443 -21.19 4.16 2.33
CA PHE A 443 -21.71 5.51 2.39
C PHE A 443 -23.25 5.44 2.44
N PRO A 444 -23.88 5.75 3.59
CA PRO A 444 -25.32 5.61 3.76
C PRO A 444 -26.07 6.75 3.09
N GLU A 445 -26.86 6.44 2.07
CA GLU A 445 -27.62 7.40 1.29
C GLU A 445 -29.12 7.32 1.61
N VAL A 446 -29.74 8.48 1.79
CA VAL A 446 -31.19 8.63 1.88
C VAL A 446 -31.57 9.89 1.13
N LEU A 447 -32.36 9.73 0.06
CA LEU A 447 -32.83 10.82 -0.78
C LEU A 447 -34.35 10.77 -0.88
N LEU A 448 -34.99 11.90 -0.57
CA LEU A 448 -36.44 12.08 -0.66
C LEU A 448 -36.81 12.71 -2.01
N SER A 449 -38.11 12.72 -2.31
CA SER A 449 -38.67 13.35 -3.51
C SER A 449 -38.19 14.81 -3.67
N GLY A 450 -37.81 15.18 -4.90
CA GLY A 450 -37.24 16.51 -5.19
C GLY A 450 -35.80 16.68 -4.73
N THR A 451 -35.04 15.57 -4.65
CA THR A 451 -33.62 15.53 -4.26
C THR A 451 -33.37 16.19 -2.90
N GLN A 452 -34.28 15.95 -1.94
CA GLN A 452 -34.17 16.47 -0.59
C GLN A 452 -33.46 15.48 0.33
N LEU A 453 -32.57 15.97 1.18
CA LEU A 453 -31.97 15.16 2.24
C LEU A 453 -32.93 15.01 3.42
N ALA A 454 -32.71 14.01 4.27
CA ALA A 454 -33.56 13.71 5.42
C ALA A 454 -32.84 13.92 6.77
N PRO A 455 -32.42 15.15 7.13
CA PRO A 455 -31.65 15.40 8.36
C PRO A 455 -32.40 14.93 9.61
N GLY A 456 -31.78 14.05 10.38
CA GLY A 456 -32.32 13.56 11.66
C GLY A 456 -33.49 12.58 11.57
N GLU A 457 -34.00 12.28 10.37
CA GLU A 457 -35.12 11.35 10.15
C GLU A 457 -34.67 9.88 10.04
N PHE A 458 -33.39 9.65 9.75
CA PHE A 458 -32.79 8.32 9.75
C PHE A 458 -31.60 8.28 10.70
N LYS A 459 -31.34 7.09 11.22
CA LYS A 459 -30.19 6.81 12.08
C LYS A 459 -29.56 5.51 11.65
N LYS A 460 -28.23 5.48 11.66
CA LYS A 460 -27.48 4.23 11.63
C LYS A 460 -27.77 3.49 12.95
N VAL A 461 -28.51 2.38 12.88
CA VAL A 461 -28.92 1.63 14.07
C VAL A 461 -27.84 0.61 14.44
N LYS A 462 -27.32 0.70 15.66
CA LYS A 462 -26.58 -0.39 16.29
C LYS A 462 -27.60 -1.35 16.91
N GLN A 463 -27.72 -2.57 16.40
CA GLN A 463 -28.58 -3.55 17.05
C GLN A 463 -27.94 -4.00 18.37
N LYS A 464 -28.63 -3.83 19.50
CA LYS A 464 -28.44 -4.70 20.68
C LYS A 464 -29.23 -5.98 20.36
N VAL A 465 -28.55 -7.10 20.20
CA VAL A 465 -29.19 -8.38 19.94
C VAL A 465 -29.80 -8.89 21.26
N GLU A 466 -31.10 -8.66 21.44
CA GLU A 466 -31.92 -9.39 22.42
C GLU A 466 -32.56 -10.57 21.67
N VAL A 467 -32.07 -11.78 21.93
CA VAL A 467 -32.58 -13.02 21.32
C VAL A 467 -33.93 -13.37 21.95
N ALA A 468 -34.99 -13.30 21.15
CA ALA A 468 -36.32 -13.78 21.52
C ALA A 468 -36.32 -15.31 21.72
N LYS A 469 -36.45 -15.79 22.97
CA LYS A 469 -37.00 -17.11 23.28
C LYS A 469 -38.52 -16.98 23.47
N LYS A 470 -39.27 -17.77 22.72
CA LYS A 470 -40.72 -17.68 22.53
C LYS A 470 -41.52 -18.31 23.68
N GLU A 471 -42.71 -17.72 23.86
CA GLU A 471 -43.97 -18.27 24.39
C GLU A 471 -44.33 -18.12 25.88
N VAL A 472 -45.65 -17.90 26.03
CA VAL A 472 -46.58 -18.13 27.15
C VAL A 472 -47.30 -16.86 27.70
N TYR A 473 -48.62 -16.86 27.45
CA TYR A 473 -49.75 -16.07 27.99
C TYR A 473 -50.21 -14.75 27.34
N LYS A 474 -51.26 -14.95 26.53
CA LYS A 474 -52.43 -14.11 26.24
C LYS A 474 -52.90 -13.12 27.33
N ASP A 475 -53.55 -12.09 26.79
CA ASP A 475 -54.63 -11.25 27.33
C ASP A 475 -54.30 -9.86 27.88
N MET A 476 -54.67 -8.88 27.03
CA MET A 476 -55.48 -7.69 27.31
C MET A 476 -54.92 -6.58 28.22
N ALA A 477 -54.58 -5.49 27.53
CA ALA A 477 -55.22 -4.17 27.65
C ALA A 477 -54.88 -3.24 28.84
N MET A 478 -54.48 -2.02 28.42
CA MET A 478 -54.77 -0.71 29.01
C MET A 478 -54.46 -0.48 30.51
N ALA A 479 -53.53 0.44 30.79
CA ALA A 479 -53.87 1.83 31.12
C ALA A 479 -52.78 2.52 31.96
N SER A 480 -52.51 3.76 31.54
CA SER A 480 -52.28 4.94 32.38
C SER A 480 -51.16 4.98 33.44
N SER A 481 -50.17 5.80 33.09
CA SER A 481 -49.82 7.03 33.83
C SER A 481 -48.86 6.98 35.02
N SER A 482 -48.03 8.04 35.00
CA SER A 482 -47.41 8.73 36.13
C SER A 482 -46.14 8.13 36.74
N SER A 483 -45.02 8.63 36.22
CA SER A 483 -44.07 9.44 37.01
C SER A 483 -44.00 9.12 38.51
N LEU A 484 -43.24 8.09 38.89
CA LEU A 484 -42.47 8.05 40.16
C LEU A 484 -41.56 6.80 40.33
N GLN A 485 -41.60 5.82 39.42
CA GLN A 485 -40.68 4.66 39.47
C GLN A 485 -39.37 4.80 38.67
N ARG A 486 -39.13 5.93 38.01
CA ARG A 486 -37.88 6.17 37.26
C ARG A 486 -36.67 6.50 38.13
N ALA A 487 -36.83 6.72 39.44
CA ALA A 487 -35.69 7.01 40.33
C ALA A 487 -34.99 5.75 40.86
N PHE A 488 -35.61 4.56 40.81
CA PHE A 488 -35.04 3.32 41.36
C PHE A 488 -34.53 2.33 40.31
N ILE A 489 -34.97 2.45 39.05
CA ILE A 489 -34.49 1.58 37.95
C ILE A 489 -33.22 2.15 37.27
N PHE A 490 -32.96 3.45 37.43
CA PHE A 490 -31.71 4.08 36.94
C PHE A 490 -30.46 3.62 37.71
N ILE A 491 -30.61 2.96 38.86
CA ILE A 491 -29.51 2.38 39.63
C ILE A 491 -29.23 0.92 39.20
N LEU A 492 -30.16 0.26 38.50
CA LEU A 492 -30.01 -1.15 38.08
C LEU A 492 -29.87 -1.36 36.56
N MET A 493 -30.19 -0.37 35.71
CA MET A 493 -29.84 -0.37 34.28
C MET A 493 -28.57 0.45 33.95
N GLY A 494 -27.73 0.69 34.96
CA GLY A 494 -26.35 1.17 34.81
C GLY A 494 -25.33 0.05 34.58
N GLY A 495 -25.74 -1.22 34.56
CA GLY A 495 -24.89 -2.37 34.27
C GLY A 495 -25.23 -2.99 32.91
N LEU A 496 -24.22 -3.26 32.09
CA LEU A 496 -24.26 -3.93 30.78
C LEU A 496 -24.61 -3.05 29.56
N LYS A 497 -23.86 -1.95 29.37
CA LYS A 497 -23.10 -1.85 28.11
C LYS A 497 -22.08 -2.98 28.16
N ALA A 498 -21.94 -3.81 27.12
CA ALA A 498 -20.77 -4.67 27.02
C ALA A 498 -19.56 -3.73 27.09
N LEU A 499 -18.95 -3.66 28.27
CA LEU A 499 -17.71 -2.95 28.50
C LEU A 499 -16.75 -3.58 27.51
N ALA A 500 -16.22 -2.78 26.57
CA ALA A 500 -15.00 -3.20 25.89
C ALA A 500 -14.03 -3.56 27.00
N LEU A 501 -13.54 -4.79 26.98
CA LEU A 501 -12.71 -5.26 28.06
C LEU A 501 -11.39 -4.50 27.96
N ASP A 502 -10.94 -3.89 29.05
CA ASP A 502 -9.61 -3.25 29.08
C ASP A 502 -8.49 -4.30 28.94
N LYS A 503 -8.80 -5.54 29.34
CA LYS A 503 -7.91 -6.70 29.29
C LYS A 503 -8.65 -7.97 28.91
N TYR A 504 -7.94 -8.92 28.32
CA TYR A 504 -8.46 -10.25 28.04
C TYR A 504 -7.42 -11.31 28.34
N THR A 505 -7.91 -12.52 28.55
CA THR A 505 -7.07 -13.70 28.75
C THR A 505 -6.77 -14.34 27.40
N ALA A 506 -5.50 -14.34 27.01
CA ALA A 506 -4.98 -14.98 25.82
C ALA A 506 -4.41 -16.37 26.15
N ALA A 507 -4.52 -17.29 25.20
CA ALA A 507 -3.87 -18.59 25.28
C ALA A 507 -3.12 -18.94 23.99
N VAL A 508 -2.00 -19.65 24.12
CA VAL A 508 -1.26 -20.24 22.99
C VAL A 508 -0.89 -21.67 23.36
N TYR A 509 -0.91 -22.57 22.37
CA TYR A 509 -0.55 -23.97 22.59
C TYR A 509 0.62 -24.38 21.70
N GLU A 510 1.70 -24.83 22.33
CA GLU A 510 2.83 -25.50 21.68
C GLU A 510 2.47 -26.97 21.46
N HIS A 511 2.44 -27.43 20.21
CA HIS A 511 1.88 -28.74 19.87
C HIS A 511 2.91 -29.73 19.35
N VAL A 512 2.92 -30.95 19.91
CA VAL A 512 3.66 -32.08 19.37
C VAL A 512 2.83 -32.72 18.26
N VAL A 513 3.06 -32.27 17.03
CA VAL A 513 2.28 -32.69 15.86
C VAL A 513 2.55 -34.16 15.54
N ILE A 514 1.48 -34.95 15.46
CA ILE A 514 1.53 -36.32 14.93
C ILE A 514 1.72 -36.22 13.42
N GLN A 515 2.89 -36.62 12.94
CA GLN A 515 3.26 -36.56 11.54
C GLN A 515 2.69 -37.76 10.76
N PRO A 516 2.34 -37.59 9.47
CA PRO A 516 1.99 -38.70 8.60
C PRO A 516 3.22 -39.61 8.37
N GLU A 517 2.99 -40.87 7.99
CA GLU A 517 4.08 -41.70 7.47
C GLU A 517 4.63 -41.06 6.20
N ALA A 518 5.97 -41.00 6.06
CA ALA A 518 6.63 -40.36 4.93
C ALA A 518 6.41 -41.17 3.64
N THR A 519 5.27 -40.96 2.99
CA THR A 519 4.91 -41.59 1.72
C THR A 519 4.81 -40.53 0.62
N ILE A 520 5.53 -40.75 -0.48
CA ILE A 520 5.42 -39.91 -1.70
C ILE A 520 4.03 -40.06 -2.35
N LYS A 521 3.28 -41.11 -1.99
CA LYS A 521 1.96 -41.39 -2.54
C LYS A 521 0.87 -40.70 -1.70
N PRO A 522 -0.16 -40.12 -2.34
CA PRO A 522 -1.34 -39.61 -1.64
C PRO A 522 -2.03 -40.73 -0.86
N VAL A 523 -2.43 -40.41 0.37
CA VAL A 523 -3.32 -41.25 1.18
C VAL A 523 -4.77 -41.04 0.77
N SER A 524 -5.69 -41.88 1.24
CA SER A 524 -7.12 -41.61 1.08
C SER A 524 -7.56 -40.39 1.92
N PRO A 525 -8.60 -39.63 1.51
CA PRO A 525 -9.17 -38.57 2.34
C PRO A 525 -9.61 -39.06 3.73
N GLU A 526 -10.06 -40.30 3.87
CA GLU A 526 -10.43 -40.90 5.15
C GLU A 526 -9.21 -41.11 6.07
N GLU A 527 -8.08 -41.54 5.52
CA GLU A 527 -6.82 -41.68 6.26
C GLU A 527 -6.25 -40.31 6.65
N ALA A 528 -6.29 -39.34 5.74
CA ALA A 528 -5.89 -37.96 6.03
C ALA A 528 -6.74 -37.36 7.16
N LEU A 529 -8.07 -37.46 7.05
CA LEU A 529 -8.99 -36.98 8.08
C LEU A 529 -8.79 -37.71 9.42
N LYS A 530 -8.46 -39.01 9.41
CA LYS A 530 -8.15 -39.75 10.63
C LYS A 530 -6.93 -39.17 11.35
N LEU A 531 -5.84 -38.88 10.62
CA LEU A 531 -4.65 -38.24 11.20
C LEU A 531 -4.97 -36.84 11.73
N MET A 532 -5.66 -36.02 10.92
CA MET A 532 -6.08 -34.68 11.33
C MET A 532 -6.92 -34.70 12.61
N ASN A 533 -7.81 -35.69 12.75
CA ASN A 533 -8.60 -35.88 13.96
C ASN A 533 -7.74 -36.26 15.18
N GLN A 534 -6.70 -37.09 15.01
CA GLN A 534 -5.79 -37.42 16.11
C GLN A 534 -5.06 -36.18 16.65
N ASN A 535 -4.63 -35.28 15.76
CA ASN A 535 -4.07 -33.99 16.16
C ASN A 535 -5.14 -33.10 16.82
N MET A 536 -6.32 -33.00 16.22
CA MET A 536 -7.42 -32.19 16.79
C MET A 536 -7.92 -32.71 18.15
N ASP A 537 -7.81 -34.02 18.46
CA ASP A 537 -8.12 -34.56 19.79
C ASP A 537 -7.22 -33.94 20.88
N ILE A 538 -5.94 -33.72 20.56
CA ILE A 538 -4.96 -33.09 21.46
C ILE A 538 -5.24 -31.58 21.57
N LEU A 539 -5.50 -30.92 20.44
CA LEU A 539 -5.84 -29.50 20.43
C LEU A 539 -7.15 -29.22 21.18
N GLU A 540 -8.14 -30.12 21.09
CA GLU A 540 -9.40 -30.04 21.82
C GLU A 540 -9.18 -30.02 23.33
N ASP A 541 -8.32 -30.90 23.87
CA ASP A 541 -7.98 -30.89 25.30
C ASP A 541 -7.32 -29.57 25.72
N ALA A 542 -6.42 -29.03 24.89
CA ALA A 542 -5.81 -27.72 25.14
C ALA A 542 -6.83 -26.57 25.11
N ILE A 543 -7.73 -26.54 24.13
CA ILE A 543 -8.80 -25.54 24.00
C ILE A 543 -9.74 -25.61 25.20
N GLN A 544 -10.17 -26.81 25.61
CA GLN A 544 -11.01 -27.00 26.79
C GLN A 544 -10.32 -26.54 28.08
N LYS A 545 -9.02 -26.82 28.23
CA LYS A 545 -8.22 -26.37 29.38
C LYS A 545 -8.04 -24.85 29.40
N ALA A 546 -7.86 -24.22 28.24
CA ALA A 546 -7.76 -22.77 28.13
C ALA A 546 -9.08 -22.08 28.47
N ALA A 547 -10.20 -22.59 27.92
CA ALA A 547 -11.53 -22.08 28.22
C ALA A 547 -11.90 -22.22 29.71
N LYS A 548 -11.54 -23.34 30.35
CA LYS A 548 -11.68 -23.54 31.81
C LYS A 548 -10.87 -22.53 32.63
N GLN A 549 -9.78 -22.00 32.08
CA GLN A 549 -8.95 -20.95 32.67
C GLN A 549 -9.44 -19.53 32.30
N GLY A 550 -10.57 -19.40 31.61
CA GLY A 550 -11.14 -18.10 31.23
C GLY A 550 -10.51 -17.45 30.00
N ALA A 551 -9.75 -18.21 29.20
CA ALA A 551 -9.20 -17.69 27.95
C ALA A 551 -10.31 -17.26 26.98
N HIS A 552 -10.15 -16.07 26.40
CA HIS A 552 -11.08 -15.50 25.41
C HIS A 552 -10.71 -15.93 23.99
N ILE A 553 -9.42 -16.21 23.76
CA ILE A 553 -8.88 -16.65 22.48
C ILE A 553 -7.72 -17.63 22.71
N ILE A 554 -7.61 -18.63 21.86
CA ILE A 554 -6.49 -19.57 21.81
C ILE A 554 -5.90 -19.67 20.41
N VAL A 555 -4.57 -19.64 20.31
CA VAL A 555 -3.82 -19.84 19.06
C VAL A 555 -3.15 -21.23 19.07
N THR A 556 -3.33 -21.97 17.98
CA THR A 556 -2.61 -23.23 17.73
C THR A 556 -1.58 -23.07 16.60
N PRO A 557 -0.58 -23.96 16.49
CA PRO A 557 0.54 -23.76 15.57
C PRO A 557 0.20 -23.90 14.08
N GLU A 558 1.12 -23.39 13.26
CA GLU A 558 1.19 -23.69 11.82
C GLU A 558 1.42 -25.18 11.61
N ASP A 559 0.80 -25.76 10.58
CA ASP A 559 0.86 -27.19 10.26
C ASP A 559 0.41 -28.09 11.43
N GLY A 560 -0.28 -27.53 12.43
CA GLY A 560 -0.62 -28.21 13.68
C GLY A 560 -1.61 -29.37 13.52
N ILE A 561 -2.32 -29.43 12.40
CA ILE A 561 -3.37 -30.42 12.14
C ILE A 561 -2.85 -31.60 11.29
N TYR A 562 -1.96 -31.35 10.32
CA TYR A 562 -1.53 -32.36 9.35
C TYR A 562 -0.01 -32.56 9.26
N GLY A 563 0.81 -31.72 9.91
CA GLY A 563 2.27 -31.83 9.88
C GLY A 563 2.92 -31.23 8.64
N PHE A 564 4.16 -31.64 8.33
CA PHE A 564 4.96 -31.04 7.26
C PHE A 564 5.67 -32.11 6.42
N PHE A 565 6.34 -31.67 5.34
CA PHE A 565 6.97 -32.51 4.30
C PHE A 565 6.00 -33.23 3.35
N PHE A 566 5.20 -32.44 2.63
CA PHE A 566 4.35 -32.95 1.57
C PHE A 566 4.88 -32.60 0.17
N THR A 567 4.51 -33.41 -0.82
CA THR A 567 4.38 -32.93 -2.20
C THR A 567 2.98 -32.33 -2.39
N ARG A 568 2.73 -31.66 -3.51
CA ARG A 568 1.39 -31.13 -3.80
C ARG A 568 0.33 -32.23 -3.77
N GLU A 569 0.60 -33.34 -4.43
CA GLU A 569 -0.32 -34.48 -4.52
C GLU A 569 -0.53 -35.17 -3.18
N ALA A 570 0.53 -35.30 -2.38
CA ALA A 570 0.45 -35.93 -1.06
C ALA A 570 -0.34 -35.08 -0.05
N LEU A 571 -0.32 -33.75 -0.20
CA LEU A 571 -1.07 -32.83 0.65
C LEU A 571 -2.57 -32.78 0.28
N TYR A 572 -2.92 -32.90 -1.00
CA TYR A 572 -4.28 -32.71 -1.51
C TYR A 572 -5.41 -33.38 -0.67
N PRO A 573 -5.25 -34.63 -0.16
CA PRO A 573 -6.28 -35.27 0.68
C PRO A 573 -6.55 -34.60 2.03
N TYR A 574 -5.67 -33.71 2.49
CA TYR A 574 -5.79 -32.96 3.75
C TYR A 574 -6.46 -31.59 3.56
N LEU A 575 -6.70 -31.17 2.32
CA LEU A 575 -7.19 -29.84 1.97
C LEU A 575 -8.72 -29.78 1.94
N GLU A 576 -9.27 -28.70 2.48
CA GLU A 576 -10.68 -28.34 2.33
C GLU A 576 -10.79 -27.04 1.52
N ASP A 577 -11.92 -26.82 0.85
CA ASP A 577 -12.23 -25.49 0.32
C ASP A 577 -12.71 -24.62 1.49
N ILE A 578 -11.89 -23.64 1.87
CA ILE A 578 -12.18 -22.71 2.97
C ILE A 578 -12.81 -21.45 2.37
N PRO A 579 -14.11 -21.20 2.59
CA PRO A 579 -14.76 -20.02 2.01
C PRO A 579 -14.22 -18.74 2.62
N ASP A 580 -14.43 -17.62 1.93
CA ASP A 580 -14.17 -16.32 2.52
C ASP A 580 -15.09 -16.09 3.74
N PRO A 581 -14.59 -15.64 4.91
CA PRO A 581 -15.40 -15.36 6.10
C PRO A 581 -16.65 -14.50 5.85
N GLU A 582 -16.66 -13.69 4.78
CA GLU A 582 -17.82 -13.02 4.19
C GLU A 582 -19.10 -13.86 4.11
N VAL A 583 -18.96 -15.17 3.87
CA VAL A 583 -20.10 -16.08 3.72
C VAL A 583 -20.91 -16.25 5.01
N ASN A 584 -20.41 -15.72 6.14
CA ASN A 584 -21.06 -15.71 7.44
C ASN A 584 -21.51 -17.10 7.85
N TRP A 585 -20.55 -18.01 7.94
CA TRP A 585 -20.82 -19.42 8.14
C TRP A 585 -20.38 -19.87 9.53
N ILE A 586 -21.26 -20.65 10.16
CA ILE A 586 -20.98 -21.39 11.40
C ILE A 586 -20.98 -22.87 11.03
N PRO A 587 -19.81 -23.45 10.67
CA PRO A 587 -19.72 -24.85 10.26
C PRO A 587 -20.33 -25.85 11.25
N CYS A 588 -20.28 -25.55 12.56
CA CYS A 588 -20.82 -26.43 13.59
C CYS A 588 -22.34 -26.65 13.47
N THR A 589 -23.08 -25.62 13.04
CA THR A 589 -24.55 -25.69 12.93
C THR A 589 -25.03 -25.95 11.51
N ASP A 590 -24.19 -25.70 10.50
CA ASP A 590 -24.56 -25.76 9.10
C ASP A 590 -23.46 -26.44 8.25
N SER A 591 -23.09 -27.67 8.61
CA SER A 591 -21.90 -28.32 8.06
C SER A 591 -21.95 -28.69 6.58
N GLU A 592 -23.13 -28.72 5.98
CA GLU A 592 -23.32 -29.19 4.60
C GLU A 592 -23.32 -28.05 3.58
N ARG A 593 -23.25 -26.78 4.02
CA ARG A 593 -23.45 -25.61 3.17
C ARG A 593 -22.47 -25.51 1.99
N PHE A 594 -21.22 -25.87 2.20
CA PHE A 594 -20.15 -25.81 1.19
C PHE A 594 -19.60 -27.18 0.82
N GLY A 595 -20.38 -28.24 1.08
CA GLY A 595 -19.93 -29.62 0.93
C GLY A 595 -19.13 -30.12 2.14
N PRO A 596 -18.47 -31.30 2.01
CA PRO A 596 -17.76 -31.92 3.12
C PRO A 596 -16.61 -31.06 3.63
N ALA A 597 -16.79 -30.46 4.81
CA ALA A 597 -15.79 -29.66 5.52
C ALA A 597 -15.62 -30.11 6.99
N PRO A 598 -15.26 -31.39 7.22
CA PRO A 598 -15.22 -31.98 8.56
C PRO A 598 -14.23 -31.29 9.52
N VAL A 599 -13.11 -30.76 9.04
CA VAL A 599 -12.11 -30.06 9.86
C VAL A 599 -12.65 -28.70 10.28
N GLN A 600 -13.17 -27.89 9.33
CA GLN A 600 -13.81 -26.61 9.65
C GLN A 600 -15.01 -26.78 10.60
N LYS A 601 -15.85 -27.80 10.37
CA LYS A 601 -16.94 -28.19 11.27
C LYS A 601 -16.45 -28.43 12.69
N ARG A 602 -15.40 -29.23 12.84
CA ARG A 602 -14.87 -29.60 14.15
C ARG A 602 -14.29 -28.39 14.87
N LEU A 603 -13.47 -27.57 14.21
CA LEU A 603 -12.90 -26.35 14.78
C LEU A 603 -13.98 -25.34 15.21
N SER A 604 -15.00 -25.14 14.37
CA SER A 604 -16.17 -24.32 14.69
C SER A 604 -16.90 -24.83 15.93
N CYS A 605 -17.11 -26.14 16.05
CA CYS A 605 -17.75 -26.72 17.24
C CYS A 605 -16.89 -26.61 18.49
N LEU A 606 -15.56 -26.74 18.37
CA LEU A 606 -14.65 -26.54 19.49
C LEU A 606 -14.72 -25.11 20.03
N ALA A 607 -14.73 -24.12 19.14
CA ALA A 607 -14.87 -22.71 19.50
C ALA A 607 -16.22 -22.45 20.18
N ARG A 608 -17.32 -22.90 19.57
CA ARG A 608 -18.69 -22.73 20.08
C ARG A 608 -18.92 -23.40 21.44
N ASN A 609 -18.57 -24.68 21.55
CA ASN A 609 -18.86 -25.48 22.75
C ASN A 609 -18.07 -24.99 23.97
N ASN A 610 -16.92 -24.35 23.74
CA ASN A 610 -16.08 -23.79 24.79
C ASN A 610 -16.22 -22.27 24.93
N SER A 611 -17.03 -21.62 24.08
CA SER A 611 -17.25 -20.17 24.07
C SER A 611 -15.93 -19.36 24.01
N ILE A 612 -15.03 -19.80 23.14
CA ILE A 612 -13.67 -19.24 22.99
C ILE A 612 -13.36 -19.02 21.50
N TYR A 613 -12.63 -17.96 21.17
CA TYR A 613 -12.09 -17.81 19.82
C TYR A 613 -10.98 -18.84 19.57
N VAL A 614 -11.06 -19.59 18.48
CA VAL A 614 -10.07 -20.59 18.10
C VAL A 614 -9.38 -20.17 16.82
N VAL A 615 -8.06 -20.00 16.89
CA VAL A 615 -7.19 -19.72 15.74
C VAL A 615 -6.42 -20.99 15.42
N ALA A 616 -6.56 -21.48 14.18
CA ALA A 616 -5.90 -22.68 13.72
C ALA A 616 -5.29 -22.48 12.33
N ASN A 617 -4.36 -23.35 11.97
CA ASN A 617 -3.78 -23.41 10.64
C ASN A 617 -4.17 -24.74 9.99
N MET A 618 -4.69 -24.66 8.76
CA MET A 618 -5.05 -25.79 7.94
C MET A 618 -4.77 -25.50 6.45
N GLY A 619 -4.97 -26.48 5.58
CA GLY A 619 -4.71 -26.32 4.16
C GLY A 619 -5.99 -25.96 3.40
N ASP A 620 -5.92 -24.94 2.56
CA ASP A 620 -7.00 -24.55 1.65
C ASP A 620 -6.69 -25.08 0.24
N LYS A 621 -7.74 -25.42 -0.50
CA LYS A 621 -7.68 -25.65 -1.94
C LYS A 621 -8.66 -24.77 -2.69
N LYS A 622 -8.24 -24.26 -3.84
CA LYS A 622 -9.09 -23.50 -4.76
C LYS A 622 -8.95 -24.05 -6.16
N GLU A 623 -10.01 -24.66 -6.67
CA GLU A 623 -10.04 -25.14 -8.05
C GLU A 623 -9.88 -23.95 -9.02
N CYS A 624 -9.10 -24.14 -10.08
CA CYS A 624 -8.86 -23.13 -11.12
C CYS A 624 -8.91 -23.76 -12.51
N SER A 625 -9.13 -22.94 -13.54
CA SER A 625 -9.18 -23.38 -14.93
C SER A 625 -8.00 -22.83 -15.72
N ASN A 626 -7.77 -23.40 -16.91
CA ASN A 626 -6.75 -22.90 -17.85
C ASN A 626 -7.00 -21.46 -18.34
N GLU A 627 -8.16 -20.86 -18.03
CA GLU A 627 -8.44 -19.44 -18.29
C GLU A 627 -7.66 -18.53 -17.33
N ASP A 628 -7.32 -19.04 -16.13
CA ASP A 628 -6.37 -18.38 -15.23
C ASP A 628 -4.94 -18.74 -15.64
N SER A 629 -4.26 -17.77 -16.25
CA SER A 629 -2.86 -17.89 -16.68
C SER A 629 -1.86 -18.28 -15.56
N LYS A 630 -2.25 -18.16 -14.29
CA LYS A 630 -1.45 -18.55 -13.12
C LYS A 630 -1.90 -19.87 -12.49
N CYS A 631 -2.90 -20.55 -13.04
CA CYS A 631 -3.40 -21.80 -12.49
C CYS A 631 -2.30 -22.87 -12.57
N PRO A 632 -1.97 -23.55 -11.45
CA PRO A 632 -1.04 -24.66 -11.47
C PRO A 632 -1.49 -25.78 -12.42
N GLY A 633 -0.53 -26.52 -12.99
CA GLY A 633 -0.82 -27.55 -14.00
C GLY A 633 -1.67 -28.74 -13.50
N ASP A 634 -1.88 -28.85 -12.19
CA ASP A 634 -2.78 -29.81 -11.55
C ASP A 634 -4.20 -29.24 -11.29
N GLY A 635 -4.50 -28.04 -11.79
CA GLY A 635 -5.86 -27.49 -11.88
C GLY A 635 -6.39 -26.84 -10.60
N HIS A 636 -5.55 -26.63 -9.59
CA HIS A 636 -5.99 -26.02 -8.34
C HIS A 636 -4.83 -25.30 -7.63
N TYR A 637 -5.16 -24.29 -6.84
CA TYR A 637 -4.26 -23.70 -5.86
C TYR A 637 -4.34 -24.45 -4.53
N GLN A 638 -3.20 -24.52 -3.83
CA GLN A 638 -3.10 -25.06 -2.48
C GLN A 638 -2.46 -24.01 -1.57
N TYR A 639 -3.09 -23.63 -0.46
CA TYR A 639 -2.57 -22.57 0.42
C TYR A 639 -2.39 -23.04 1.87
N ASN A 640 -1.28 -22.61 2.48
CA ASN A 640 -1.10 -22.64 3.94
C ASN A 640 -2.00 -21.56 4.53
N THR A 641 -2.98 -21.96 5.36
CA THR A 641 -4.12 -21.10 5.66
C THR A 641 -4.44 -21.03 7.14
N ASN A 642 -4.36 -19.83 7.71
CA ASN A 642 -4.90 -19.58 9.04
C ASN A 642 -6.41 -19.36 8.96
N VAL A 643 -7.16 -19.94 9.88
CA VAL A 643 -8.60 -19.74 10.07
C VAL A 643 -8.89 -19.33 11.50
N VAL A 644 -9.88 -18.46 11.68
CA VAL A 644 -10.34 -18.04 13.00
C VAL A 644 -11.82 -18.29 13.14
N PHE A 645 -12.20 -19.01 14.19
CA PHE A 645 -13.57 -19.19 14.61
C PHE A 645 -13.85 -18.36 15.87
N ASP A 646 -14.95 -17.61 15.89
CA ASP A 646 -15.36 -16.89 17.09
C ASP A 646 -15.97 -17.82 18.16
N SER A 647 -16.29 -17.26 19.32
CA SER A 647 -16.89 -18.00 20.44
C SER A 647 -18.26 -18.62 20.14
N GLU A 648 -18.91 -18.26 19.03
CA GLU A 648 -20.17 -18.87 18.56
C GLU A 648 -19.94 -19.97 17.50
N GLY A 649 -18.69 -20.13 17.08
CA GLY A 649 -18.23 -21.04 16.04
C GLY A 649 -18.26 -20.44 14.64
N LYS A 650 -18.45 -19.13 14.48
CA LYS A 650 -18.48 -18.50 13.16
C LYS A 650 -17.06 -18.33 12.60
N LEU A 651 -16.84 -18.66 11.33
CA LEU A 651 -15.60 -18.32 10.63
C LEU A 651 -15.53 -16.79 10.48
N VAL A 652 -14.52 -16.15 11.08
CA VAL A 652 -14.35 -14.68 11.10
C VAL A 652 -13.08 -14.19 10.43
N ALA A 653 -12.11 -15.06 10.14
CA ALA A 653 -10.93 -14.71 9.36
C ALA A 653 -10.38 -15.93 8.62
N ARG A 654 -9.83 -15.70 7.43
CA ARG A 654 -9.03 -16.65 6.63
C ARG A 654 -7.83 -15.88 6.07
N TYR A 655 -6.62 -16.41 6.24
CA TYR A 655 -5.40 -15.80 5.71
C TYR A 655 -4.53 -16.84 5.03
N HIS A 656 -4.14 -16.59 3.78
CA HIS A 656 -3.16 -17.40 3.05
C HIS A 656 -1.75 -16.88 3.26
N LYS A 657 -0.83 -17.75 3.72
CA LYS A 657 0.57 -17.40 3.97
C LYS A 657 1.24 -16.83 2.72
N PHE A 658 1.74 -15.60 2.82
CA PHE A 658 2.31 -14.90 1.67
C PHE A 658 3.80 -15.19 1.45
N ASN A 659 4.57 -15.34 2.53
CA ASN A 659 6.00 -15.60 2.46
C ASN A 659 6.30 -17.06 2.80
N LEU A 660 6.17 -17.94 1.79
CA LEU A 660 6.51 -19.35 1.94
C LEU A 660 8.01 -19.56 2.19
N PHE A 661 8.31 -20.49 3.08
CA PHE A 661 9.65 -20.99 3.35
C PHE A 661 10.09 -21.97 2.24
N ARG A 662 11.39 -22.10 2.00
CA ARG A 662 11.93 -22.87 0.85
C ARG A 662 11.46 -24.33 0.77
N LEU A 663 11.10 -24.92 1.91
CA LEU A 663 10.63 -26.30 2.01
C LEU A 663 9.13 -26.47 1.72
N GLU A 664 8.36 -25.39 1.65
CA GLU A 664 6.90 -25.38 1.46
C GLU A 664 6.50 -25.48 -0.02
N ARG A 665 7.05 -26.46 -0.75
CA ARG A 665 6.77 -26.65 -2.17
C ARG A 665 5.36 -27.16 -2.47
N GLN A 666 4.67 -27.63 -1.45
CA GLN A 666 3.28 -28.09 -1.52
C GLN A 666 2.28 -26.94 -1.61
N PHE A 667 2.68 -25.69 -1.34
CA PHE A 667 1.80 -24.53 -1.34
C PHE A 667 2.13 -23.56 -2.47
N ASP A 668 1.09 -22.85 -2.93
CA ASP A 668 1.17 -21.75 -3.87
C ASP A 668 1.29 -20.41 -3.13
N PHE A 669 1.86 -19.42 -3.81
CA PHE A 669 1.85 -18.05 -3.33
C PHE A 669 0.48 -17.40 -3.66
N PRO A 670 -0.13 -16.66 -2.72
CA PRO A 670 -1.25 -15.79 -3.04
C PRO A 670 -0.86 -14.76 -4.11
N LYS A 671 -1.83 -14.34 -4.93
CA LYS A 671 -1.59 -13.38 -6.02
C LYS A 671 -1.05 -12.04 -5.49
N GLU A 672 -1.63 -11.59 -4.37
CA GLU A 672 -1.30 -10.35 -3.66
C GLU A 672 -1.24 -10.64 -2.16
N PRO A 673 -0.51 -9.84 -1.36
CA PRO A 673 -0.49 -10.00 0.09
C PRO A 673 -1.86 -9.70 0.72
N GLU A 674 -2.38 -10.62 1.53
CA GLU A 674 -3.67 -10.46 2.21
C GLU A 674 -3.49 -9.75 3.56
N LEU A 675 -4.14 -8.59 3.75
CA LEU A 675 -4.13 -7.85 5.02
C LEU A 675 -5.35 -8.18 5.88
N VAL A 676 -5.35 -9.36 6.48
CA VAL A 676 -6.52 -9.92 7.17
C VAL A 676 -6.63 -9.40 8.60
N THR A 677 -7.80 -8.86 8.97
CA THR A 677 -8.09 -8.39 10.33
C THR A 677 -9.52 -8.72 10.76
N PHE A 678 -9.75 -8.84 12.06
CA PHE A 678 -11.09 -8.93 12.63
C PHE A 678 -11.16 -8.22 13.99
N ASN A 679 -12.36 -7.79 14.37
CA ASN A 679 -12.61 -7.06 15.61
C ASN A 679 -13.28 -7.95 16.65
N THR A 680 -12.91 -7.80 17.92
CA THR A 680 -13.57 -8.44 19.06
C THR A 680 -13.97 -7.39 20.10
N THR A 681 -14.61 -7.81 21.20
CA THR A 681 -14.88 -6.93 22.36
C THR A 681 -13.63 -6.58 23.16
N PHE A 682 -12.48 -7.14 22.79
CA PHE A 682 -11.22 -7.05 23.52
C PHE A 682 -10.02 -6.72 22.60
N GLY A 683 -10.25 -6.08 21.46
CA GLY A 683 -9.19 -5.55 20.59
C GLY A 683 -9.43 -5.80 19.09
N LYS A 684 -8.62 -5.15 18.26
CA LYS A 684 -8.49 -5.43 16.83
C LYS A 684 -7.33 -6.40 16.60
N PHE A 685 -7.60 -7.50 15.91
CA PHE A 685 -6.64 -8.56 15.66
C PHE A 685 -6.21 -8.58 14.19
N GLY A 686 -4.91 -8.74 13.96
CA GLY A 686 -4.33 -9.14 12.68
C GLY A 686 -3.76 -10.55 12.77
N LEU A 687 -3.51 -11.19 11.63
CA LEU A 687 -2.89 -12.52 11.60
C LEU A 687 -1.97 -12.66 10.39
N PHE A 688 -0.85 -13.36 10.62
CA PHE A 688 0.09 -13.81 9.61
C PHE A 688 0.83 -15.06 10.12
N THR A 689 1.65 -15.70 9.28
CA THR A 689 2.19 -17.03 9.59
C THR A 689 3.70 -17.08 9.48
N CYS A 690 4.37 -17.53 10.54
CA CYS A 690 5.78 -17.96 10.54
C CYS A 690 6.74 -16.96 9.85
N TYR A 691 7.31 -17.38 8.71
CA TYR A 691 8.32 -16.63 7.95
C TYR A 691 7.87 -15.22 7.53
N ASP A 692 6.57 -14.95 7.48
CA ASP A 692 6.01 -13.60 7.25
C ASP A 692 6.58 -12.53 8.19
N ILE A 693 6.97 -12.89 9.42
CA ILE A 693 7.48 -11.93 10.43
C ILE A 693 8.76 -11.20 10.00
N LEU A 694 9.53 -11.78 9.08
CA LEU A 694 10.79 -11.21 8.57
C LEU A 694 10.61 -10.23 7.41
N PHE A 695 9.38 -10.07 6.89
CA PHE A 695 9.08 -9.27 5.71
C PHE A 695 8.13 -8.11 6.01
N HIS A 696 8.07 -7.15 5.08
CA HIS A 696 7.19 -6.00 5.21
C HIS A 696 5.71 -6.41 5.11
N ASP A 697 5.35 -7.14 4.07
CA ASP A 697 3.96 -7.54 3.83
C ASP A 697 3.74 -9.02 4.18
N PRO A 698 2.69 -9.36 4.97
CA PRO A 698 1.70 -8.43 5.55
C PRO A 698 2.10 -7.86 6.93
N ALA A 699 3.18 -8.34 7.55
CA ALA A 699 3.44 -8.14 8.98
C ALA A 699 3.56 -6.67 9.41
N VAL A 700 4.38 -5.88 8.72
CA VAL A 700 4.56 -4.43 8.98
C VAL A 700 3.32 -3.65 8.55
N ALA A 701 2.70 -4.01 7.43
CA ALA A 701 1.49 -3.36 6.93
C ALA A 701 0.30 -3.48 7.89
N LEU A 702 0.10 -4.64 8.53
CA LEU A 702 -0.95 -4.86 9.53
C LEU A 702 -0.83 -3.88 10.72
N VAL A 703 0.39 -3.61 11.18
CA VAL A 703 0.63 -2.70 12.30
C VAL A 703 0.57 -1.25 11.83
N SER A 704 1.34 -0.90 10.80
CA SER A 704 1.54 0.50 10.36
C SER A 704 0.34 1.08 9.61
N GLN A 705 -0.38 0.28 8.82
CA GLN A 705 -1.50 0.74 8.00
C GLN A 705 -2.86 0.45 8.63
N LEU A 706 -3.01 -0.68 9.33
CA LEU A 706 -4.29 -1.13 9.89
C LEU A 706 -4.42 -0.98 11.41
N SER A 707 -3.34 -0.56 12.11
CA SER A 707 -3.33 -0.26 13.54
C SER A 707 -3.96 -1.37 14.40
N VAL A 708 -3.57 -2.62 14.15
CA VAL A 708 -4.00 -3.76 14.96
C VAL A 708 -3.43 -3.68 16.39
N ASP A 709 -4.22 -4.08 17.38
CA ASP A 709 -3.78 -4.14 18.78
C ASP A 709 -2.95 -5.40 19.05
N THR A 710 -3.33 -6.49 18.39
CA THR A 710 -2.78 -7.83 18.62
C THR A 710 -2.56 -8.59 17.31
N ILE A 711 -1.43 -9.28 17.19
CA ILE A 711 -1.13 -10.24 16.14
C ILE A 711 -1.33 -11.68 16.65
N LEU A 712 -2.01 -12.49 15.84
CA LEU A 712 -2.12 -13.93 16.00
C LEU A 712 -1.11 -14.60 15.08
N PHE A 713 -0.23 -15.42 15.65
CA PHE A 713 0.94 -15.92 14.95
C PHE A 713 1.11 -17.44 15.12
N PRO A 714 0.36 -18.25 14.35
CA PRO A 714 0.68 -19.65 14.12
C PRO A 714 2.05 -19.78 13.45
N THR A 715 2.91 -20.66 13.95
CA THR A 715 4.26 -20.84 13.38
C THR A 715 4.78 -22.27 13.53
N ALA A 716 5.62 -22.71 12.60
CA ALA A 716 6.44 -23.93 12.69
C ALA A 716 7.92 -23.53 12.53
N TRP A 717 8.40 -22.77 13.50
CA TRP A 717 9.69 -22.09 13.43
C TRP A 717 10.85 -22.99 13.83
N MET A 718 11.88 -23.09 12.99
CA MET A 718 13.12 -23.78 13.30
C MET A 718 14.12 -22.82 13.93
N ASN A 719 14.52 -23.09 15.17
CA ASN A 719 15.43 -22.22 15.91
C ASN A 719 16.84 -22.20 15.28
N VAL A 720 17.32 -20.99 14.99
CA VAL A 720 18.68 -20.72 14.52
C VAL A 720 19.32 -19.69 15.43
N LEU A 721 20.16 -20.16 16.35
CA LEU A 721 21.02 -19.28 17.15
C LEU A 721 22.06 -18.57 16.26
N PRO A 722 22.49 -17.35 16.64
CA PRO A 722 22.16 -16.67 17.89
C PRO A 722 20.97 -15.71 17.86
N HIS A 723 20.34 -15.43 16.71
CA HIS A 723 19.35 -14.32 16.60
C HIS A 723 17.97 -14.72 16.07
N LEU A 724 17.79 -15.97 15.64
CA LEU A 724 16.54 -16.44 15.04
C LEU A 724 15.97 -17.61 15.86
N THR A 725 16.07 -17.51 17.18
CA THR A 725 15.33 -18.38 18.10
C THR A 725 13.91 -17.85 18.24
N ALA A 726 12.88 -18.70 18.15
CA ALA A 726 11.48 -18.31 18.13
C ALA A 726 11.10 -17.35 19.28
N ILE A 727 11.39 -17.73 20.53
CA ILE A 727 11.05 -16.88 21.69
C ILE A 727 11.76 -15.52 21.66
N GLU A 728 12.94 -15.46 21.06
CA GLU A 728 13.79 -14.29 20.97
C GLU A 728 13.23 -13.31 19.95
N ILE A 729 13.24 -13.68 18.67
CA ILE A 729 12.83 -12.78 17.58
C ILE A 729 11.34 -12.43 17.63
N HIS A 730 10.45 -13.36 18.03
CA HIS A 730 9.01 -13.06 18.11
C HIS A 730 8.71 -12.04 19.23
N SER A 731 9.40 -12.14 20.37
CA SER A 731 9.21 -11.18 21.48
C SER A 731 9.85 -9.83 21.19
N ALA A 732 11.02 -9.81 20.52
CA ALA A 732 11.68 -8.61 20.06
C ALA A 732 10.85 -7.85 19.01
N TRP A 733 10.23 -8.58 18.07
CA TRP A 733 9.33 -8.00 17.08
C TRP A 733 8.10 -7.35 17.73
N ALA A 734 7.47 -8.02 18.70
CA ALA A 734 6.36 -7.46 19.47
C ALA A 734 6.73 -6.14 20.17
N MET A 735 7.93 -6.08 20.76
CA MET A 735 8.45 -4.89 21.43
C MET A 735 8.75 -3.76 20.43
N GLY A 736 9.44 -4.07 19.32
CA GLY A 736 9.82 -3.09 18.30
C GLY A 736 8.62 -2.52 17.52
N MET A 737 7.59 -3.33 17.29
CA MET A 737 6.36 -2.93 16.59
C MET A 737 5.27 -2.39 17.52
N HIS A 738 5.48 -2.44 18.84
CA HIS A 738 4.54 -1.96 19.85
C HIS A 738 3.14 -2.58 19.79
N VAL A 739 3.05 -3.89 19.53
CA VAL A 739 1.78 -4.66 19.52
C VAL A 739 1.86 -5.89 20.43
N ASN A 740 0.72 -6.45 20.80
CA ASN A 740 0.69 -7.79 21.40
C ASN A 740 0.93 -8.86 20.32
N VAL A 741 1.61 -9.95 20.65
CA VAL A 741 1.82 -11.10 19.73
C VAL A 741 1.54 -12.41 20.46
N LEU A 742 0.65 -13.23 19.91
CA LEU A 742 0.32 -14.57 20.42
C LEU A 742 0.97 -15.60 19.49
N ALA A 743 2.15 -16.08 19.86
CA ALA A 743 2.94 -17.01 19.06
C ALA A 743 2.73 -18.46 19.53
N ALA A 744 2.18 -19.31 18.66
CA ALA A 744 2.00 -20.73 18.91
C ALA A 744 2.89 -21.53 17.95
N ASN A 745 3.89 -22.23 18.48
CA ASN A 745 4.88 -22.96 17.69
C ASN A 745 4.64 -24.47 17.71
N THR A 746 5.08 -25.17 16.66
CA THR A 746 5.17 -26.63 16.68
C THR A 746 6.32 -27.08 17.58
N HIS A 747 6.13 -28.22 18.26
CA HIS A 747 7.12 -28.86 19.11
C HIS A 747 7.72 -30.09 18.42
N ASN A 748 8.94 -29.94 17.90
CA ASN A 748 9.73 -31.01 17.31
C ASN A 748 11.22 -30.76 17.55
N ILE A 749 11.77 -31.46 18.55
CA ILE A 749 13.19 -31.33 18.95
C ILE A 749 14.13 -31.68 17.79
N SER A 750 13.77 -32.65 16.93
CA SER A 750 14.64 -33.08 15.82
C SER A 750 14.84 -32.01 14.76
N LEU A 751 13.84 -31.13 14.59
CA LEU A 751 13.89 -29.98 13.69
C LEU A 751 14.17 -28.66 14.41
N ARG A 752 14.49 -28.71 15.72
CA ARG A 752 14.69 -27.53 16.57
C ARG A 752 13.48 -26.59 16.60
N MET A 753 12.28 -27.16 16.54
CA MET A 753 11.03 -26.42 16.66
C MET A 753 10.55 -26.50 18.11
N THR A 754 10.67 -25.38 18.81
CA THR A 754 10.10 -25.13 20.15
C THR A 754 10.20 -23.63 20.39
N GLY A 755 9.26 -23.02 21.10
CA GLY A 755 9.31 -21.59 21.38
C GLY A 755 8.00 -20.90 21.12
N SER A 756 7.09 -21.01 22.08
CA SER A 756 5.78 -20.36 22.06
C SER A 756 5.69 -19.31 23.15
N GLY A 757 4.82 -18.30 22.96
CA GLY A 757 4.67 -17.26 23.98
C GLY A 757 3.60 -16.22 23.70
N ILE A 758 3.34 -15.44 24.75
CA ILE A 758 2.41 -14.31 24.78
C ILE A 758 3.26 -13.08 25.09
N TYR A 759 3.44 -12.23 24.07
CA TYR A 759 4.35 -11.08 24.10
C TYR A 759 3.55 -9.78 24.06
N THR A 760 4.06 -8.78 24.78
CA THR A 760 3.47 -7.42 24.86
C THR A 760 4.55 -6.39 24.53
N PRO A 761 4.18 -5.12 24.26
CA PRO A 761 5.17 -4.07 24.00
C PRO A 761 6.15 -3.83 25.15
N SER A 762 5.76 -4.17 26.38
CA SER A 762 6.61 -4.08 27.58
C SER A 762 7.52 -5.30 27.79
N GLY A 763 7.38 -6.36 27.00
CA GLY A 763 8.13 -7.62 27.13
C GLY A 763 7.24 -8.86 27.16
N SER A 764 7.88 -10.00 27.43
CA SER A 764 7.21 -11.31 27.49
C SER A 764 6.40 -11.51 28.76
N GLN A 765 5.13 -11.92 28.63
CA GLN A 765 4.22 -12.21 29.74
C GLN A 765 4.24 -13.70 30.12
N ALA A 766 4.30 -14.57 29.11
CA ALA A 766 4.47 -16.00 29.27
C ALA A 766 5.21 -16.54 28.05
N TYR A 767 6.15 -17.47 28.26
CA TYR A 767 6.84 -18.15 27.16
C TYR A 767 7.26 -19.56 27.57
N HIS A 768 7.49 -20.41 26.59
CA HIS A 768 7.95 -21.78 26.77
C HIS A 768 9.05 -22.09 25.76
N TYR A 769 10.07 -22.82 26.20
CA TYR A 769 11.12 -23.38 25.36
C TYR A 769 11.56 -24.70 26.01
N ASP A 770 11.54 -25.78 25.24
CA ASP A 770 11.98 -27.10 25.69
C ASP A 770 12.60 -27.87 24.52
N ASP A 771 13.91 -28.10 24.59
CA ASP A 771 14.65 -28.89 23.61
C ASP A 771 14.97 -30.31 24.11
N LYS A 772 14.35 -30.76 25.20
CA LYS A 772 14.65 -32.03 25.88
C LYS A 772 13.48 -32.97 25.94
N SER A 773 12.26 -32.48 26.18
CA SER A 773 11.08 -33.32 26.36
C SER A 773 10.08 -33.16 25.22
N MET A 774 9.52 -34.25 24.71
CA MET A 774 8.52 -34.23 23.63
C MET A 774 7.10 -34.06 24.21
N ASN A 775 6.84 -32.92 24.85
CA ASN A 775 5.55 -32.61 25.46
C ASN A 775 4.96 -31.32 24.88
N GLY A 776 3.65 -31.33 24.61
CA GLY A 776 2.93 -30.09 24.29
C GLY A 776 2.79 -29.19 25.52
N HIS A 777 2.62 -27.89 25.32
CA HIS A 777 2.56 -26.92 26.40
C HIS A 777 1.50 -25.83 26.17
N LEU A 778 0.62 -25.63 27.15
CA LEU A 778 -0.40 -24.57 27.12
C LEU A 778 0.06 -23.38 27.97
N LEU A 779 0.10 -22.20 27.36
CA LEU A 779 0.34 -20.94 28.06
C LEU A 779 -0.95 -20.11 28.08
N VAL A 780 -1.24 -19.51 29.24
CA VAL A 780 -2.41 -18.64 29.43
C VAL A 780 -1.96 -17.39 30.20
N ALA A 781 -2.30 -16.20 29.71
CA ALA A 781 -1.97 -14.95 30.38
C ALA A 781 -3.04 -13.87 30.11
N GLU A 782 -3.26 -13.00 31.10
CA GLU A 782 -4.09 -11.80 30.93
C GLU A 782 -3.24 -10.65 30.39
N ILE A 783 -3.68 -10.04 29.30
CA ILE A 783 -3.01 -8.93 28.62
C ILE A 783 -3.98 -7.81 28.27
N ASN A 784 -3.47 -6.61 28.02
CA ASN A 784 -4.30 -5.46 27.70
C ASN A 784 -4.87 -5.56 26.28
N SER A 785 -6.14 -5.21 26.14
CA SER A 785 -6.85 -5.20 24.86
C SER A 785 -6.37 -4.13 23.90
N HIS A 786 -5.95 -2.97 24.44
CA HIS A 786 -5.46 -1.82 23.67
C HIS A 786 -4.13 -1.34 24.24
N PRO A 787 -3.00 -1.97 23.89
CA PRO A 787 -1.69 -1.57 24.42
C PRO A 787 -1.30 -0.13 24.08
N SER A 788 -1.91 0.45 23.03
CA SER A 788 -1.75 1.84 22.59
C SER A 788 -2.41 2.89 23.50
N CYS A 789 -3.34 2.50 24.38
CA CYS A 789 -4.10 3.41 25.27
C CYS A 789 -3.48 3.62 26.66
N PHE A 790 -2.23 3.23 26.89
CA PHE A 790 -1.56 3.40 28.18
C PHE A 790 -1.34 4.90 28.53
N PRO A 791 -1.42 5.31 29.82
CA PRO A 791 -1.29 6.72 30.23
C PRO A 791 0.06 7.38 29.91
N THR A 792 1.03 6.59 29.49
CA THR A 792 2.30 7.06 28.93
C THR A 792 2.47 6.40 27.56
N PRO A 793 2.30 7.15 26.44
CA PRO A 793 2.61 6.64 25.12
C PRO A 793 4.05 6.09 25.12
N LEU A 794 4.24 4.85 24.67
CA LEU A 794 5.58 4.36 24.40
C LEU A 794 6.17 5.30 23.34
N PRO A 795 7.28 6.00 23.63
CA PRO A 795 7.77 7.06 22.77
C PRO A 795 8.38 6.45 21.52
N SER A 796 8.14 7.06 20.35
CA SER A 796 8.84 6.70 19.12
C SER A 796 10.35 6.68 19.35
N VAL A 797 10.98 5.53 19.14
CA VAL A 797 12.42 5.35 19.32
C VAL A 797 13.14 5.83 18.06
N ASN A 798 14.13 6.70 18.23
CA ASN A 798 15.06 7.04 17.16
C ASN A 798 16.34 6.22 17.34
N TRP A 799 16.43 5.09 16.61
CA TRP A 799 17.45 4.06 16.81
C TRP A 799 18.90 4.52 16.59
N SER A 800 19.12 5.55 15.77
CA SER A 800 20.45 6.09 15.47
C SER A 800 20.81 7.35 16.27
N SER A 801 19.88 7.88 17.08
CA SER A 801 20.04 9.19 17.73
C SER A 801 21.24 9.25 18.68
N TYR A 802 21.42 8.27 19.57
CA TYR A 802 22.57 8.26 20.46
C TYR A 802 23.86 7.94 19.71
N ALA A 803 23.83 6.89 18.88
CA ALA A 803 25.00 6.36 18.19
C ALA A 803 25.67 7.38 17.26
N THR A 804 24.90 8.29 16.65
CA THR A 804 25.43 9.35 15.77
C THR A 804 26.01 10.56 16.51
N THR A 805 25.75 10.69 17.81
CA THR A 805 26.17 11.86 18.60
C THR A 805 27.45 11.66 19.40
N ILE A 806 27.89 10.41 19.55
CA ILE A 806 29.08 10.07 20.31
C ILE A 806 30.28 9.89 19.38
N ASP A 807 31.47 10.25 19.86
CA ASP A 807 32.71 9.86 19.20
C ASP A 807 32.89 8.34 19.29
N GLN A 808 33.57 7.75 18.30
CA GLN A 808 33.93 6.34 18.35
C GLN A 808 34.73 6.04 19.61
N PHE A 809 34.34 4.98 20.32
CA PHE A 809 35.14 4.46 21.44
C PHE A 809 36.45 3.84 20.92
N HIS A 810 37.29 3.35 21.83
CA HIS A 810 38.55 2.72 21.46
C HIS A 810 38.32 1.57 20.47
N GLU A 811 38.87 1.70 19.26
CA GLU A 811 38.87 0.64 18.26
C GLU A 811 39.92 -0.41 18.62
N TYR A 812 39.48 -1.66 18.74
CA TYR A 812 40.33 -2.82 18.96
C TYR A 812 40.55 -3.57 17.64
N PRO A 813 41.60 -4.39 17.51
CA PRO A 813 41.81 -5.22 16.34
C PRO A 813 40.56 -6.03 16.00
N THR A 814 40.07 -5.87 14.78
CA THR A 814 38.88 -6.55 14.28
C THR A 814 39.24 -7.83 13.55
N PHE A 815 38.29 -8.76 13.49
CA PHE A 815 38.37 -9.95 12.65
C PHE A 815 37.00 -10.22 12.02
N THR A 816 36.96 -11.11 11.04
CA THR A 816 35.74 -11.41 10.28
C THR A 816 35.38 -12.87 10.47
N GLU A 817 34.13 -13.14 10.82
CA GLU A 817 33.60 -14.50 10.92
C GLU A 817 32.16 -14.57 10.39
N LEU A 818 31.71 -15.79 10.10
CA LEU A 818 30.38 -16.04 9.58
C LEU A 818 29.37 -16.28 10.70
N LEU A 819 28.29 -15.50 10.70
CA LEU A 819 27.11 -15.72 11.53
C LEU A 819 25.92 -15.94 10.61
N PHE A 820 25.32 -17.12 10.68
CA PHE A 820 24.24 -17.53 9.76
C PHE A 820 24.55 -17.27 8.26
N ARG A 821 25.81 -17.53 7.86
CA ARG A 821 26.36 -17.29 6.50
C ARG A 821 26.56 -15.82 6.11
N ASP A 822 26.29 -14.89 7.00
CA ASP A 822 26.62 -13.48 6.82
C ASP A 822 27.99 -13.16 7.41
N SER A 823 28.75 -12.34 6.70
CA SER A 823 30.11 -11.98 7.08
C SER A 823 30.10 -10.79 8.03
N PHE A 824 30.23 -11.05 9.33
CA PHE A 824 30.24 -10.03 10.37
C PHE A 824 31.65 -9.52 10.64
N THR A 825 31.78 -8.25 10.99
CA THR A 825 33.02 -7.68 11.53
C THR A 825 32.92 -7.67 13.05
N PHE A 826 33.82 -8.39 13.72
CA PHE A 826 33.85 -8.59 15.17
C PHE A 826 35.06 -7.93 15.83
N SER A 827 34.89 -7.58 17.11
CA SER A 827 35.95 -7.15 18.01
C SER A 827 35.84 -7.87 19.35
N LYS A 828 36.97 -8.29 19.93
CA LYS A 828 37.00 -9.05 21.19
C LYS A 828 36.79 -8.16 22.40
N LEU A 829 36.04 -8.64 23.38
CA LEU A 829 35.98 -8.05 24.71
C LEU A 829 37.13 -8.62 25.55
N THR A 830 38.17 -7.81 25.78
CA THR A 830 39.41 -8.25 26.47
C THR A 830 39.50 -7.81 27.93
N LYS A 831 38.62 -6.90 28.35
CA LYS A 831 38.58 -6.36 29.71
C LYS A 831 37.29 -6.75 30.40
N GLN A 832 37.29 -6.67 31.72
CA GLN A 832 36.09 -6.90 32.52
C GLN A 832 35.03 -5.78 32.35
N ALA A 833 35.48 -4.55 32.08
CA ALA A 833 34.62 -3.42 31.77
C ALA A 833 35.31 -2.55 30.73
N ASP A 834 34.58 -2.17 29.68
CA ASP A 834 35.12 -1.33 28.63
C ASP A 834 34.02 -0.64 27.81
N ASN A 835 34.45 0.28 26.95
CA ASN A 835 33.64 0.85 25.88
C ASN A 835 34.28 0.49 24.54
N VAL A 836 33.54 -0.22 23.68
CA VAL A 836 34.04 -0.78 22.42
C VAL A 836 33.17 -0.30 21.27
N THR A 837 33.79 0.03 20.14
CA THR A 837 33.11 0.30 18.87
C THR A 837 33.60 -0.66 17.80
N VAL A 838 32.69 -1.16 16.97
CA VAL A 838 33.01 -1.91 15.75
C VAL A 838 32.11 -1.41 14.63
N CYS A 839 32.66 -1.22 13.44
CA CYS A 839 31.91 -0.74 12.29
C CYS A 839 32.06 -1.71 11.13
N GLN A 840 30.99 -1.84 10.36
CA GLN A 840 31.00 -2.46 9.04
C GLN A 840 30.23 -1.54 8.07
N ASN A 841 30.89 -1.08 7.01
CA ASN A 841 30.36 -0.11 6.06
C ASN A 841 29.74 1.12 6.77
N SER A 842 28.43 1.35 6.62
CA SER A 842 27.69 2.47 7.21
C SER A 842 27.17 2.22 8.63
N LEU A 843 27.27 0.99 9.14
CA LEU A 843 26.79 0.63 10.48
C LEU A 843 27.96 0.59 11.45
N CYS A 844 27.96 1.49 12.44
CA CYS A 844 28.81 1.45 13.61
C CYS A 844 27.99 1.03 14.83
N CYS A 845 28.50 0.05 15.56
CA CYS A 845 27.89 -0.50 16.76
C CYS A 845 28.73 -0.14 17.98
N HIS A 846 28.08 0.35 19.03
CA HIS A 846 28.71 0.86 20.23
C HIS A 846 28.21 0.10 21.46
N LEU A 847 29.15 -0.42 22.25
CA LEU A 847 28.87 -1.16 23.47
C LEU A 847 29.64 -0.57 24.64
N SER A 848 28.92 -0.31 25.74
CA SER A 848 29.49 -0.11 27.06
C SER A 848 29.08 -1.27 27.96
N TYR A 849 30.01 -1.92 28.66
CA TYR A 849 29.69 -3.09 29.47
C TYR A 849 30.54 -3.21 30.75
N ARG A 850 30.04 -4.02 31.70
CA ARG A 850 30.75 -4.45 32.91
C ARG A 850 30.33 -5.86 33.32
N MET A 851 31.29 -6.76 33.46
CA MET A 851 31.11 -8.14 33.94
C MET A 851 31.40 -8.24 35.44
N ARG A 852 30.74 -9.17 36.15
CA ARG A 852 30.92 -9.39 37.60
C ARG A 852 32.28 -10.04 37.93
N GLU A 853 32.89 -9.66 39.07
CA GLU A 853 34.18 -10.14 39.58
C GLU A 853 34.11 -11.60 40.10
N GLU A 854 34.31 -12.62 39.24
CA GLU A 854 34.84 -13.98 39.54
C GLU A 854 35.08 -14.69 38.18
N PRO A 855 35.99 -15.68 38.03
CA PRO A 855 36.86 -15.78 36.86
C PRO A 855 36.13 -16.27 35.61
N VAL A 856 35.71 -15.37 34.71
CA VAL A 856 35.04 -15.76 33.44
C VAL A 856 35.82 -15.42 32.17
N LEU A 857 36.91 -14.64 32.27
CA LEU A 857 37.69 -14.21 31.10
C LEU A 857 38.72 -15.23 30.58
N GLU A 858 39.00 -16.33 31.30
CA GLU A 858 39.95 -17.35 30.82
C GLU A 858 39.27 -18.45 29.98
N ASP A 859 38.00 -18.76 30.24
CA ASP A 859 37.28 -19.89 29.63
C ASP A 859 36.11 -19.48 28.70
N GLU A 860 35.69 -18.20 28.70
CA GLU A 860 34.66 -17.68 27.78
C GLU A 860 35.15 -16.50 26.95
N LEU A 861 34.73 -16.46 25.68
CA LEU A 861 35.01 -15.34 24.78
C LEU A 861 33.70 -14.64 24.39
N TYR A 862 33.66 -13.32 24.58
CA TYR A 862 32.59 -12.44 24.09
C TYR A 862 33.12 -11.49 23.04
N VAL A 863 32.26 -11.17 22.08
CA VAL A 863 32.57 -10.27 20.97
C VAL A 863 31.45 -9.27 20.74
N LEU A 864 31.83 -8.09 20.27
CA LEU A 864 30.92 -7.11 19.67
C LEU A 864 31.02 -7.26 18.16
N GLY A 865 29.88 -7.39 17.48
CA GLY A 865 29.78 -7.53 16.03
C GLY A 865 28.90 -6.47 15.38
N ALA A 866 29.26 -6.09 14.15
CA ALA A 866 28.45 -5.29 13.25
C ALA A 866 28.25 -6.02 11.92
N PHE A 867 27.02 -5.99 11.40
CA PHE A 867 26.70 -6.43 10.05
C PHE A 867 25.80 -5.44 9.33
N THR A 868 26.13 -5.10 8.08
CA THR A 868 25.18 -4.42 7.18
C THR A 868 25.33 -4.99 5.77
N GLY A 869 24.25 -5.56 5.27
CA GLY A 869 24.26 -6.18 3.95
C GLY A 869 23.05 -7.05 3.68
N LEU A 870 23.01 -7.55 2.45
CA LEU A 870 21.99 -8.48 2.00
C LEU A 870 22.30 -9.89 2.52
N HIS A 871 21.41 -10.43 3.33
CA HIS A 871 21.41 -11.84 3.69
C HIS A 871 21.02 -12.65 2.45
N LYS A 872 21.92 -13.50 1.95
CA LYS A 872 21.78 -14.15 0.64
C LYS A 872 21.22 -15.58 0.70
N THR A 873 20.73 -16.04 1.84
CA THR A 873 20.17 -17.39 1.92
C THR A 873 18.66 -17.36 1.66
N GLU A 874 18.21 -18.23 0.77
CA GLU A 874 16.79 -18.42 0.41
C GLU A 874 16.20 -17.27 -0.44
N ARG A 875 15.59 -16.29 0.22
CA ARG A 875 15.07 -15.05 -0.38
C ARG A 875 15.94 -13.90 0.13
N PRO A 876 16.57 -13.11 -0.73
CA PRO A 876 17.48 -12.08 -0.24
C PRO A 876 16.75 -11.00 0.55
N TYR A 877 17.18 -10.75 1.78
CA TYR A 877 16.65 -9.70 2.65
C TYR A 877 17.76 -8.92 3.36
N TYR A 878 17.62 -7.60 3.48
CA TYR A 878 18.67 -6.71 3.94
C TYR A 878 18.69 -6.52 5.46
N LEU A 879 19.83 -6.77 6.09
CA LEU A 879 20.01 -6.68 7.54
C LEU A 879 20.95 -5.55 7.92
N GLN A 880 20.67 -4.92 9.06
CA GLN A 880 21.61 -4.14 9.85
C GLN A 880 21.59 -4.69 11.27
N ILE A 881 22.70 -5.21 11.79
CA ILE A 881 22.74 -5.89 13.08
C ILE A 881 23.90 -5.39 13.91
N CYS A 882 23.61 -5.00 15.15
CA CYS A 882 24.60 -4.82 16.21
C CYS A 882 24.40 -5.90 17.26
N THR A 883 25.44 -6.66 17.61
CA THR A 883 25.31 -7.79 18.53
C THR A 883 26.50 -7.91 19.48
N LEU A 884 26.21 -8.03 20.78
CA LEU A 884 27.12 -8.57 21.78
C LEU A 884 26.76 -10.05 21.93
N LEU A 885 27.68 -10.96 21.62
CA LEU A 885 27.41 -12.40 21.73
C LEU A 885 28.56 -13.18 22.36
N LYS A 886 28.20 -14.31 22.96
CA LYS A 886 29.11 -15.34 23.45
C LYS A 886 29.54 -16.27 22.31
N CYS A 887 30.84 -16.49 22.15
CA CYS A 887 31.37 -17.46 21.20
C CYS A 887 31.25 -18.89 21.77
N GLU A 888 31.12 -19.90 20.90
CA GLU A 888 30.92 -21.29 21.36
C GLU A 888 32.10 -21.81 22.18
N GLY A 889 33.33 -21.45 21.79
CA GLY A 889 34.56 -21.67 22.56
C GLY A 889 35.39 -20.39 22.72
N THR A 890 36.64 -20.56 23.17
CA THR A 890 37.59 -19.45 23.37
C THR A 890 38.34 -19.01 22.10
N ASP A 891 38.18 -19.75 21.00
CA ASP A 891 38.73 -19.42 19.69
C ASP A 891 37.78 -18.48 18.92
N ILE A 892 38.34 -17.46 18.27
CA ILE A 892 37.60 -16.49 17.45
C ILE A 892 36.83 -17.15 16.32
N GLN A 893 37.33 -18.25 15.77
CA GLN A 893 36.67 -19.00 14.69
C GLN A 893 35.36 -19.69 15.14
N THR A 894 35.06 -19.65 16.43
CA THR A 894 33.82 -20.16 17.00
C THR A 894 32.76 -19.08 17.19
N CYS A 895 33.13 -17.81 17.05
CA CYS A 895 32.20 -16.69 17.18
C CYS A 895 31.20 -16.69 16.01
N GLY A 896 29.90 -16.74 16.32
CA GLY A 896 28.83 -16.95 15.35
C GLY A 896 28.32 -18.40 15.27
N LYS A 897 29.01 -19.37 15.90
CA LYS A 897 28.48 -20.73 16.09
C LYS A 897 27.44 -20.75 17.23
N PRO A 898 26.47 -21.67 17.21
CA PRO A 898 25.45 -21.77 18.26
C PRO A 898 26.05 -22.01 19.65
N ALA A 899 25.80 -21.10 20.59
CA ALA A 899 26.11 -21.25 22.00
C ALA A 899 24.82 -21.28 22.82
N THR A 900 24.63 -22.31 23.65
CA THR A 900 23.40 -22.51 24.45
C THR A 900 23.59 -22.24 25.94
N THR A 901 24.83 -22.26 26.41
CA THR A 901 25.20 -21.97 27.80
C THR A 901 26.31 -20.94 27.87
N ALA A 902 26.22 -20.13 28.92
CA ALA A 902 27.22 -19.18 29.35
C ALA A 902 27.28 -19.11 30.88
N ASP A 903 28.42 -18.64 31.40
CA ASP A 903 28.67 -18.38 32.82
C ASP A 903 28.84 -16.89 33.14
N SER A 904 29.22 -16.06 32.15
CA SER A 904 29.48 -14.62 32.36
C SER A 904 28.22 -13.82 32.67
N ILE A 905 28.20 -13.21 33.85
CA ILE A 905 27.14 -12.29 34.29
C ILE A 905 27.56 -10.84 34.03
N PHE A 906 26.71 -10.10 33.32
CA PHE A 906 26.88 -8.68 33.06
C PHE A 906 26.10 -7.85 34.10
N GLU A 907 26.81 -7.04 34.88
CA GLU A 907 26.18 -6.07 35.77
C GLU A 907 25.53 -4.93 34.99
N PHE A 908 26.19 -4.54 33.90
CA PHE A 908 25.75 -3.44 33.05
C PHE A 908 26.10 -3.73 31.59
N TYR A 909 25.16 -3.40 30.70
CA TYR A 909 25.41 -3.23 29.27
C TYR A 909 24.56 -2.10 28.70
N SER A 910 25.08 -1.46 27.65
CA SER A 910 24.39 -0.48 26.83
C SER A 910 24.84 -0.64 25.38
N LEU A 911 23.94 -1.12 24.52
CA LEU A 911 24.17 -1.34 23.09
C LEU A 911 23.39 -0.32 22.24
N SER A 912 24.01 0.18 21.18
CA SER A 912 23.40 1.08 20.18
C SER A 912 24.11 0.98 18.84
N GLY A 913 23.49 1.49 17.77
CA GLY A 913 24.13 1.53 16.46
C GLY A 913 23.57 2.59 15.51
N THR A 914 24.32 2.91 14.46
CA THR A 914 23.96 3.94 13.45
C THR A 914 22.98 3.39 12.40
N PHE A 915 21.84 2.84 12.85
CA PHE A 915 20.83 2.25 11.98
C PHE A 915 20.25 3.25 10.97
N SER A 916 20.05 2.79 9.73
CA SER A 916 19.42 3.54 8.63
C SER A 916 17.93 3.19 8.46
N THR A 917 17.40 2.34 9.33
CA THR A 917 16.00 1.89 9.36
C THR A 917 15.38 2.21 10.70
N ASN A 918 14.05 2.42 10.72
CA ASN A 918 13.27 2.55 11.95
C ASN A 918 12.77 1.19 12.48
N TYR A 919 12.92 0.12 11.71
CA TYR A 919 12.48 -1.23 12.07
C TYR A 919 13.64 -2.01 12.69
N VAL A 920 13.81 -1.84 14.01
CA VAL A 920 14.83 -2.52 14.80
C VAL A 920 14.15 -3.27 15.95
N PHE A 921 14.53 -4.54 16.12
CA PHE A 921 13.95 -5.47 17.07
C PHE A 921 14.99 -5.77 18.17
N PRO A 922 14.75 -5.37 19.43
CA PRO A 922 15.70 -5.54 20.52
C PRO A 922 15.64 -6.94 21.13
N GLU A 923 16.76 -7.67 21.12
CA GLU A 923 16.86 -9.05 21.58
C GLU A 923 17.79 -9.16 22.78
N VAL A 924 17.37 -9.94 23.78
CA VAL A 924 18.21 -10.32 24.93
C VAL A 924 17.93 -11.78 25.27
N LEU A 925 18.97 -12.61 25.14
CA LEU A 925 18.89 -14.04 25.44
C LEU A 925 19.91 -14.42 26.51
N LEU A 926 19.45 -15.11 27.53
CA LEU A 926 20.23 -15.60 28.67
C LEU A 926 20.61 -17.07 28.49
N SER A 927 21.60 -17.50 29.28
CA SER A 927 22.10 -18.88 29.35
C SER A 927 20.95 -19.89 29.55
N GLY A 928 20.98 -20.98 28.78
CA GLY A 928 19.90 -21.96 28.72
C GLY A 928 18.70 -21.53 27.88
N ILE A 929 18.88 -20.59 26.95
CA ILE A 929 17.88 -20.09 25.99
C ILE A 929 16.65 -19.56 26.73
N ARG A 930 16.86 -18.52 27.53
CA ARG A 930 15.82 -17.88 28.34
C ARG A 930 15.70 -16.41 28.02
N LEU A 931 14.46 -15.91 27.95
CA LEU A 931 14.21 -14.47 27.87
C LEU A 931 14.51 -13.78 29.19
N ALA A 932 14.73 -12.46 29.13
CA ALA A 932 15.00 -11.61 30.29
C ALA A 932 13.85 -10.61 30.56
N PRO A 933 12.61 -11.05 30.86
CA PRO A 933 11.48 -10.14 31.10
C PRO A 933 11.77 -9.20 32.28
N GLY A 934 11.68 -7.88 32.04
CA GLY A 934 12.00 -6.85 33.03
C GLY A 934 13.50 -6.69 33.35
N GLY A 935 14.39 -7.41 32.66
CA GLY A 935 15.84 -7.33 32.81
C GLY A 935 16.52 -6.28 31.94
N PHE A 936 15.77 -5.63 31.04
CA PHE A 936 16.29 -4.61 30.13
C PHE A 936 15.22 -3.60 29.75
N ARG A 937 15.64 -2.47 29.18
CA ARG A 937 14.74 -1.50 28.53
C ARG A 937 15.39 -0.86 27.31
N VAL A 938 14.55 -0.37 26.41
CA VAL A 938 14.95 0.48 25.29
C VAL A 938 14.72 1.94 25.65
N LEU A 939 15.71 2.79 25.39
CA LEU A 939 15.63 4.24 25.56
C LEU A 939 15.17 4.92 24.26
N ARG A 940 14.59 6.12 24.38
CA ARG A 940 14.10 6.91 23.22
C ARG A 940 15.17 7.22 22.18
N ASP A 941 16.43 7.25 22.61
CA ASP A 941 17.59 7.57 21.79
C ASP A 941 18.23 6.36 21.11
N GLY A 942 17.56 5.19 21.16
CA GLY A 942 18.00 3.98 20.44
C GLY A 942 18.89 3.04 21.24
N ARG A 943 19.16 3.31 22.51
CA ARG A 943 19.97 2.43 23.36
C ARG A 943 19.17 1.31 23.98
N LEU A 944 19.69 0.08 23.88
CA LEU A 944 19.27 -1.09 24.65
C LEU A 944 20.15 -1.23 25.89
N ILE A 945 19.56 -1.09 27.08
CA ILE A 945 20.30 -1.08 28.34
C ILE A 945 19.77 -2.12 29.33
N SER A 946 20.65 -2.65 30.16
CA SER A 946 20.25 -3.52 31.27
C SER A 946 19.42 -2.77 32.32
N GLN A 947 18.47 -3.47 32.93
CA GLN A 947 17.67 -3.01 34.08
C GLN A 947 17.73 -4.03 35.19
N ASN A 948 17.97 -3.55 36.41
CA ASN A 948 18.20 -4.37 37.59
C ASN A 948 19.43 -5.29 37.38
N ASN A 949 20.12 -5.70 38.45
CA ASN A 949 21.29 -6.56 38.31
C ASN A 949 20.86 -7.93 37.76
N ILE A 950 20.96 -8.14 36.44
CA ILE A 950 20.68 -9.42 35.79
C ILE A 950 21.59 -10.45 36.47
N SER A 951 20.99 -11.41 37.16
CA SER A 951 21.72 -12.39 37.97
C SER A 951 22.07 -13.66 37.18
N GLN A 952 21.74 -13.71 35.90
CA GLN A 952 21.95 -14.86 35.01
C GLN A 952 22.97 -14.50 33.93
N ALA A 953 23.69 -15.50 33.46
CA ALA A 953 24.69 -15.34 32.42
C ALA A 953 24.04 -15.03 31.06
N LEU A 954 24.74 -14.26 30.23
CA LEU A 954 24.23 -13.71 28.97
C LEU A 954 24.69 -14.55 27.77
N LEU A 955 23.80 -14.86 26.82
CA LEU A 955 24.20 -15.43 25.53
C LEU A 955 24.37 -14.33 24.48
N THR A 956 23.38 -13.45 24.35
CA THR A 956 23.42 -12.35 23.40
C THR A 956 22.57 -11.14 23.83
N VAL A 957 23.02 -9.96 23.44
CA VAL A 957 22.25 -8.70 23.40
C VAL A 957 22.37 -8.17 21.97
N THR A 958 21.25 -8.06 21.27
CA THR A 958 21.24 -7.71 19.84
C THR A 958 20.22 -6.62 19.54
N LEU A 959 20.57 -5.74 18.59
CA LEU A 959 19.64 -4.86 17.91
C LEU A 959 19.54 -5.36 16.46
N PHE A 960 18.44 -6.05 16.14
CA PHE A 960 18.21 -6.68 14.85
C PHE A 960 17.40 -5.76 13.94
N GLY A 961 18.05 -5.11 12.97
CA GLY A 961 17.46 -4.14 12.05
C GLY A 961 17.11 -4.72 10.68
N ARG A 962 15.92 -4.40 10.18
CA ARG A 962 15.47 -4.74 8.82
C ARG A 962 15.34 -3.50 7.96
N TRP A 963 15.99 -3.51 6.79
CA TRP A 963 15.88 -2.43 5.81
C TRP A 963 15.09 -2.92 4.60
N TYR A 964 13.76 -2.97 4.74
CA TYR A 964 12.86 -3.60 3.77
C TYR A 964 12.97 -3.01 2.36
N GLU A 965 13.23 -1.70 2.23
CA GLU A 965 13.39 -1.01 0.94
C GLU A 965 14.64 -1.44 0.15
N GLN A 966 15.58 -2.11 0.81
CA GLN A 966 16.81 -2.65 0.21
C GLN A 966 16.72 -4.16 -0.06
N ASP A 967 15.58 -4.80 0.24
CA ASP A 967 15.35 -6.20 -0.13
C ASP A 967 15.33 -6.31 -1.66
N SER A 968 15.88 -7.41 -2.20
CA SER A 968 15.88 -7.61 -3.65
C SER A 968 14.46 -7.84 -4.18
N PRO A 969 14.11 -7.32 -5.38
CA PRO A 969 12.86 -7.66 -6.04
C PRO A 969 12.69 -9.18 -6.15
N ARG A 970 11.45 -9.66 -6.09
CA ARG A 970 11.12 -11.09 -6.09
C ARG A 970 11.53 -11.72 -7.44
N GLU A 971 12.72 -12.32 -7.51
CA GLU A 971 13.08 -13.20 -8.62
C GLU A 971 12.20 -14.46 -8.58
N ARG A 972 11.64 -14.87 -9.72
CA ARG A 972 10.84 -16.11 -9.83
C ARG A 972 11.75 -17.30 -9.56
N VAL A 973 11.67 -17.87 -8.36
CA VAL A 973 12.29 -19.18 -8.07
C VAL A 973 11.47 -20.26 -8.78
N VAL A 974 11.87 -20.58 -10.01
CA VAL A 974 11.40 -21.79 -10.70
C VAL A 974 12.14 -22.97 -10.07
N PHE A 975 11.46 -23.75 -9.22
CA PHE A 975 11.99 -25.05 -8.84
C PHE A 975 11.91 -25.97 -10.07
N PRO A 976 13.00 -26.66 -10.45
CA PRO A 976 12.93 -27.62 -11.55
C PRO A 976 11.94 -28.73 -11.17
N PRO A 977 11.14 -29.23 -12.14
CA PRO A 977 10.20 -30.32 -11.89
C PRO A 977 10.95 -31.56 -11.40
N SER A 978 10.38 -32.20 -10.38
CA SER A 978 10.78 -33.53 -9.90
C SER A 978 10.82 -34.51 -11.08
N PRO A 979 11.88 -35.34 -11.21
CA PRO A 979 12.05 -36.26 -12.34
C PRO A 979 11.22 -37.53 -12.12
N TYR A 980 9.89 -37.46 -12.12
CA TYR A 980 9.06 -38.66 -12.19
C TYR A 980 7.73 -38.41 -12.92
N GLY A 981 7.65 -38.81 -14.20
CA GLY A 981 6.36 -39.05 -14.86
C GLY A 981 6.31 -39.13 -16.39
N ARG A 982 6.53 -40.36 -16.91
CA ARG A 982 6.18 -40.98 -18.23
C ARG A 982 7.25 -40.91 -19.36
N GLY A 983 7.73 -42.04 -19.92
CA GLY A 983 7.47 -43.47 -19.68
C GLY A 983 8.31 -44.40 -20.57
N GLU A 984 8.31 -45.68 -20.17
CA GLU A 984 8.74 -46.94 -20.83
C GLU A 984 10.27 -47.09 -21.12
N ASP A 985 10.99 -48.18 -20.84
CA ASP A 985 10.66 -49.60 -20.78
C ASP A 985 11.71 -50.45 -20.00
N SER A 986 11.28 -51.58 -19.43
CA SER A 986 12.03 -52.78 -18.99
C SER A 986 13.00 -52.79 -17.78
N GLY A 987 12.74 -53.71 -16.82
CA GLY A 987 13.80 -54.53 -16.18
C GLY A 987 14.12 -54.39 -14.67
N ARG A 988 13.49 -55.24 -13.84
CA ARG A 988 13.95 -55.83 -12.54
C ARG A 988 14.75 -54.99 -11.51
N GLY A 989 14.16 -54.83 -10.31
CA GLY A 989 14.84 -55.24 -9.05
C GLY A 989 14.94 -54.25 -7.88
N ARG A 990 14.25 -54.59 -6.78
CA ARG A 990 14.47 -54.24 -5.35
C ARG A 990 14.23 -52.78 -4.87
N LEU A 991 13.09 -52.61 -4.19
CA LEU A 991 12.78 -51.55 -3.23
C LEU A 991 13.54 -51.73 -1.90
N ARG A 992 14.18 -50.66 -1.39
CA ARG A 992 14.29 -50.28 0.04
C ARG A 992 14.57 -48.76 0.17
N PRO A 993 14.11 -48.08 1.24
CA PRO A 993 13.87 -46.63 1.27
C PRO A 993 15.07 -45.84 1.83
N GLN A 994 15.44 -44.72 1.20
CA GLN A 994 16.38 -43.72 1.75
C GLN A 994 15.61 -42.53 2.32
N LEU A 995 15.18 -42.66 3.58
CA LEU A 995 14.86 -41.55 4.47
C LEU A 995 15.98 -41.51 5.52
N LYS A 996 17.16 -41.00 5.16
CA LYS A 996 18.34 -40.83 6.04
C LYS A 996 19.45 -40.06 5.31
N ALA A 997 19.28 -38.76 5.08
CA ALA A 997 20.39 -37.87 4.69
C ALA A 997 20.00 -36.39 4.81
N TYR A 998 19.65 -35.92 6.01
CA TYR A 998 19.66 -34.48 6.31
C TYR A 998 20.07 -34.23 7.77
N LEU A 999 21.07 -34.97 8.23
CA LEU A 999 21.84 -34.68 9.44
C LEU A 999 23.25 -35.18 9.14
N VAL A 1000 24.26 -34.37 9.46
CA VAL A 1000 25.71 -34.59 9.28
C VAL A 1000 26.27 -34.10 7.93
N GLU A 1001 26.89 -32.91 7.95
CA GLU A 1001 28.31 -32.76 7.58
C GLU A 1001 28.80 -31.33 7.90
N TYR A 1002 29.27 -31.16 9.14
CA TYR A 1002 30.36 -30.24 9.47
C TYR A 1002 31.63 -31.08 9.48
N ARG A 1003 32.55 -30.87 8.54
CA ARG A 1003 33.99 -31.12 8.72
C ARG A 1003 34.77 -30.43 7.61
N GLY A 1004 35.70 -29.58 8.03
CA GLY A 1004 36.52 -28.78 7.15
C GLY A 1004 37.80 -29.46 6.67
N SER A 1005 38.42 -28.72 5.75
CA SER A 1005 39.84 -28.57 5.47
C SER A 1005 40.58 -29.76 4.85
N ILE A 1006 41.16 -29.53 3.66
CA ILE A 1006 42.61 -29.33 3.44
C ILE A 1006 42.90 -29.47 1.93
N SER A 1007 43.41 -28.37 1.34
CA SER A 1007 44.53 -28.23 0.37
C SER A 1007 44.70 -29.29 -0.73
N ASP A 1008 45.16 -29.01 -1.95
CA ASP A 1008 45.83 -27.87 -2.55
C ASP A 1008 46.13 -28.29 -4.01
N VAL A 1009 46.33 -27.31 -4.90
CA VAL A 1009 47.36 -27.31 -5.99
C VAL A 1009 47.14 -28.36 -7.10
N ASN A 1010 47.16 -28.08 -8.40
CA ASN A 1010 47.56 -27.02 -9.33
C ASN A 1010 47.26 -27.68 -10.72
N GLU A 1011 47.25 -27.08 -11.90
CA GLU A 1011 47.97 -25.95 -12.49
C GLU A 1011 47.29 -25.76 -13.87
N ASP A 1012 46.99 -24.51 -14.26
CA ASP A 1012 47.68 -23.75 -15.32
C ASP A 1012 47.36 -24.23 -16.75
N ARG A 1013 47.19 -23.39 -17.78
CA ARG A 1013 47.61 -22.00 -18.00
C ARG A 1013 47.03 -21.57 -19.35
N GLN A 1014 46.69 -20.28 -19.53
CA GLN A 1014 47.46 -19.30 -20.34
C GLN A 1014 46.62 -18.06 -20.73
N GLN A 1015 46.91 -16.93 -20.08
CA GLN A 1015 47.61 -15.73 -20.62
C GLN A 1015 47.22 -15.23 -22.04
N ARG A 1016 47.06 -13.92 -22.32
CA ARG A 1016 48.01 -12.77 -22.15
C ARG A 1016 47.26 -11.44 -22.47
N MET A 1017 47.36 -10.37 -21.67
CA MET A 1017 48.22 -9.15 -21.76
C MET A 1017 48.08 -8.27 -23.03
N GLU A 1018 47.85 -6.95 -22.85
CA GLU A 1018 48.88 -5.89 -23.04
C GLU A 1018 48.47 -4.46 -22.57
N GLN A 1019 49.33 -3.89 -21.71
CA GLN A 1019 49.94 -2.54 -21.68
C GLN A 1019 49.17 -1.20 -21.82
N ARG A 1020 49.11 -0.48 -20.68
CA ARG A 1020 49.72 0.83 -20.33
C ARG A 1020 49.88 1.94 -21.40
N GLU A 1021 49.50 3.16 -21.00
CA GLU A 1021 50.46 4.26 -20.81
C GLU A 1021 49.97 5.37 -19.83
N THR A 1022 50.93 6.15 -19.37
CA THR A 1022 51.06 6.91 -18.10
C THR A 1022 50.95 8.44 -18.25
N VAL A 1023 50.76 9.21 -17.15
CA VAL A 1023 51.72 10.18 -16.55
C VAL A 1023 51.08 11.17 -15.52
N SER A 1024 51.47 10.97 -14.24
CA SER A 1024 51.98 11.87 -13.15
C SER A 1024 51.79 13.42 -13.14
N VAL A 1025 51.52 14.04 -11.96
CA VAL A 1025 52.49 14.71 -11.03
C VAL A 1025 51.82 15.45 -9.82
N LYS A 1026 52.27 15.06 -8.60
CA LYS A 1026 52.53 15.73 -7.28
C LYS A 1026 51.90 17.07 -6.78
N SER A 1027 51.44 17.01 -5.50
CA SER A 1027 51.78 17.82 -4.28
C SER A 1027 51.74 19.38 -4.29
N THR A 1028 51.05 20.02 -3.31
CA THR A 1028 51.61 20.68 -2.08
C THR A 1028 50.64 21.69 -1.41
N ARG A 1029 50.39 21.48 -0.10
CA ARG A 1029 50.13 22.40 1.05
C ARG A 1029 50.11 23.96 0.92
N HIS A 1030 49.15 24.55 1.67
CA HIS A 1030 49.09 25.85 2.43
C HIS A 1030 48.30 27.09 1.91
N ALA A 1031 47.51 27.63 2.88
CA ALA A 1031 47.22 29.04 3.21
C ALA A 1031 46.06 29.81 2.51
N PHE A 1032 44.93 29.90 3.24
CA PHE A 1032 44.19 31.11 3.67
C PHE A 1032 44.27 32.44 2.86
N ILE A 1033 43.06 32.99 2.58
CA ILE A 1033 42.60 34.41 2.56
C ILE A 1033 42.00 34.95 1.24
N PHE A 1034 40.67 35.15 1.31
CA PHE A 1034 39.79 36.23 0.79
C PHE A 1034 39.71 36.62 -0.72
N ILE A 1035 38.51 36.37 -1.28
CA ILE A 1035 37.54 37.30 -1.90
C ILE A 1035 37.70 37.82 -3.37
N LEU A 1036 36.64 37.49 -4.15
CA LEU A 1036 35.91 38.16 -5.27
C LEU A 1036 36.39 38.17 -6.75
N MET A 1037 35.47 37.64 -7.59
CA MET A 1037 35.16 37.85 -9.04
C MET A 1037 36.21 37.41 -10.09
N GLY A 1038 35.94 36.67 -11.18
CA GLY A 1038 34.73 36.11 -11.82
C GLY A 1038 35.09 35.67 -13.28
N GLY A 1039 34.46 34.60 -13.79
CA GLY A 1039 34.42 34.16 -15.22
C GLY A 1039 35.68 33.45 -15.78
N LEU A 1040 35.65 32.38 -16.58
CA LEU A 1040 34.62 31.57 -17.24
C LEU A 1040 35.12 30.10 -17.27
N LYS A 1041 34.29 29.15 -16.85
CA LYS A 1041 34.29 27.79 -17.42
C LYS A 1041 32.99 27.66 -18.19
N ALA A 1042 33.05 27.05 -19.38
CA ALA A 1042 31.93 26.82 -20.28
C ALA A 1042 30.73 26.32 -19.47
N LEU A 1043 29.77 27.22 -19.30
CA LEU A 1043 28.50 26.90 -18.71
C LEU A 1043 27.88 25.88 -19.66
N ALA A 1044 27.68 24.65 -19.15
CA ALA A 1044 26.72 23.76 -19.77
C ALA A 1044 25.47 24.58 -20.01
N LEU A 1045 24.90 24.52 -21.21
CA LEU A 1045 23.69 25.26 -21.53
C LEU A 1045 22.65 24.91 -20.45
N ASP A 1046 22.30 25.90 -19.62
CA ASP A 1046 21.37 25.71 -18.50
C ASP A 1046 20.00 25.20 -18.99
N LYS A 1047 19.72 25.37 -20.29
CA LYS A 1047 18.52 24.92 -21.01
C LYS A 1047 18.89 24.58 -22.46
N TYR A 1048 18.34 23.48 -22.99
CA TYR A 1048 18.34 23.13 -24.41
C TYR A 1048 16.89 22.89 -24.87
N THR A 1049 16.66 22.99 -26.17
CA THR A 1049 15.36 22.73 -26.79
C THR A 1049 15.38 21.35 -27.43
N ALA A 1050 14.51 20.43 -27.03
CA ALA A 1050 14.33 19.16 -27.74
C ALA A 1050 13.08 19.20 -28.62
N ALA A 1051 13.08 18.39 -29.67
CA ALA A 1051 11.90 18.11 -30.49
C ALA A 1051 11.61 16.59 -30.48
N VAL A 1052 10.33 16.25 -30.56
CA VAL A 1052 9.85 14.90 -30.83
C VAL A 1052 8.91 14.95 -32.02
N TYR A 1053 8.91 13.92 -32.86
CA TYR A 1053 8.09 13.88 -34.06
C TYR A 1053 7.24 12.61 -34.10
N GLU A 1054 5.93 12.76 -34.29
CA GLU A 1054 5.03 11.66 -34.61
C GLU A 1054 4.97 11.51 -36.14
N HIS A 1055 5.36 10.34 -36.64
CA HIS A 1055 5.50 10.10 -38.08
C HIS A 1055 4.39 9.18 -38.60
N VAL A 1056 3.74 9.59 -39.69
CA VAL A 1056 2.84 8.71 -40.45
C VAL A 1056 3.71 7.85 -41.37
N VAL A 1057 4.16 6.72 -40.84
CA VAL A 1057 5.11 5.83 -41.52
C VAL A 1057 4.47 5.21 -42.77
N ILE A 1058 5.12 5.38 -43.91
CA ILE A 1058 4.79 4.67 -45.16
C ILE A 1058 5.25 3.23 -44.99
N GLN A 1059 4.31 2.30 -45.02
CA GLN A 1059 4.55 0.87 -44.80
C GLN A 1059 5.01 0.17 -46.10
N PRO A 1060 5.83 -0.88 -46.00
CA PRO A 1060 6.14 -1.74 -47.15
C PRO A 1060 4.87 -2.43 -47.67
N GLU A 1061 4.78 -2.68 -48.99
CA GLU A 1061 3.73 -3.55 -49.52
C GLU A 1061 3.91 -4.96 -48.95
N ALA A 1062 2.81 -5.61 -48.56
CA ALA A 1062 2.81 -6.87 -47.80
C ALA A 1062 3.45 -8.04 -48.57
N THR A 1063 4.78 -8.12 -48.58
CA THR A 1063 5.54 -9.22 -49.16
C THR A 1063 6.33 -9.92 -48.07
N ILE A 1064 5.98 -11.18 -47.82
CA ILE A 1064 6.72 -12.16 -47.00
C ILE A 1064 8.06 -12.54 -47.69
N LYS A 1065 8.51 -11.77 -48.69
CA LYS A 1065 9.69 -12.06 -49.53
C LYS A 1065 10.67 -10.89 -49.48
N PRO A 1066 11.98 -11.14 -49.42
CA PRO A 1066 13.00 -10.10 -49.50
C PRO A 1066 12.88 -9.31 -50.81
N VAL A 1067 12.96 -7.98 -50.68
CA VAL A 1067 13.09 -7.05 -51.82
C VAL A 1067 14.57 -6.79 -52.11
N SER A 1068 14.87 -6.15 -53.24
CA SER A 1068 16.26 -5.73 -53.49
C SER A 1068 16.66 -4.60 -52.53
N PRO A 1069 17.95 -4.46 -52.14
CA PRO A 1069 18.41 -3.34 -51.32
C PRO A 1069 18.07 -1.96 -51.92
N GLU A 1070 18.01 -1.84 -53.25
CA GLU A 1070 17.59 -0.61 -53.93
C GLU A 1070 16.10 -0.30 -53.72
N GLU A 1071 15.24 -1.31 -53.71
CA GLU A 1071 13.81 -1.16 -53.43
C GLU A 1071 13.57 -0.82 -51.95
N ALA A 1072 14.28 -1.48 -51.04
CA ALA A 1072 14.25 -1.19 -49.61
C ALA A 1072 14.67 0.27 -49.33
N LEU A 1073 15.79 0.69 -49.91
CA LEU A 1073 16.29 2.06 -49.78
C LEU A 1073 15.32 3.08 -50.39
N LYS A 1074 14.57 2.74 -51.43
CA LYS A 1074 13.56 3.63 -52.02
C LYS A 1074 12.43 3.93 -51.03
N LEU A 1075 11.91 2.92 -50.33
CA LEU A 1075 10.89 3.10 -49.29
C LEU A 1075 11.44 3.90 -48.11
N MET A 1076 12.63 3.53 -47.62
CA MET A 1076 13.27 4.26 -46.52
C MET A 1076 13.51 5.72 -46.87
N ASN A 1077 13.87 6.02 -48.12
CA ASN A 1077 14.00 7.39 -48.58
C ASN A 1077 12.67 8.15 -48.59
N GLN A 1078 11.55 7.52 -48.94
CA GLN A 1078 10.24 8.18 -48.88
C GLN A 1078 9.86 8.57 -47.45
N ASN A 1079 10.13 7.69 -46.47
CA ASN A 1079 9.95 8.02 -45.06
C ASN A 1079 10.94 9.09 -44.59
N MET A 1080 12.20 8.97 -45.01
CA MET A 1080 13.25 9.94 -44.67
C MET A 1080 13.01 11.32 -45.28
N ASP A 1081 12.35 11.44 -46.43
CA ASP A 1081 11.96 12.73 -47.01
C ASP A 1081 10.99 13.49 -46.08
N ILE A 1082 10.09 12.76 -45.43
CA ILE A 1082 9.13 13.32 -44.46
C ILE A 1082 9.86 13.67 -43.15
N LEU A 1083 10.70 12.77 -42.65
CA LEU A 1083 11.50 13.01 -41.44
C LEU A 1083 12.49 14.17 -41.64
N GLU A 1084 13.03 14.35 -42.83
CA GLU A 1084 13.90 15.47 -43.18
C GLU A 1084 13.20 16.82 -43.01
N ASP A 1085 11.97 16.97 -43.51
CA ASP A 1085 11.21 18.21 -43.31
C ASP A 1085 10.95 18.46 -41.82
N ALA A 1086 10.67 17.41 -41.04
CA ALA A 1086 10.51 17.51 -39.60
C ALA A 1086 11.81 17.94 -38.89
N ILE A 1087 12.95 17.33 -39.22
CA ILE A 1087 14.26 17.67 -38.65
C ILE A 1087 14.66 19.10 -39.01
N GLN A 1088 14.46 19.52 -40.26
CA GLN A 1088 14.73 20.89 -40.69
C GLN A 1088 13.82 21.91 -40.00
N LYS A 1089 12.53 21.58 -39.82
CA LYS A 1089 11.60 22.44 -39.07
C LYS A 1089 11.99 22.53 -37.60
N ALA A 1090 12.36 21.42 -36.97
CA ALA A 1090 12.82 21.41 -35.59
C ALA A 1090 14.07 22.27 -35.42
N ALA A 1091 15.06 22.12 -36.31
CA ALA A 1091 16.27 22.93 -36.28
C ALA A 1091 15.99 24.42 -36.53
N LYS A 1092 15.10 24.77 -37.47
CA LYS A 1092 14.65 26.17 -37.68
C LYS A 1092 13.94 26.74 -36.47
N GLN A 1093 13.28 25.89 -35.68
CA GLN A 1093 12.66 26.25 -34.41
C GLN A 1093 13.66 26.28 -33.24
N GLY A 1094 14.95 26.06 -33.51
CA GLY A 1094 16.02 26.11 -32.52
C GLY A 1094 16.13 24.86 -31.65
N ALA A 1095 15.58 23.72 -32.09
CA ALA A 1095 15.80 22.45 -31.43
C ALA A 1095 17.27 22.04 -31.53
N HIS A 1096 17.83 21.62 -30.41
CA HIS A 1096 19.19 21.13 -30.24
C HIS A 1096 19.27 19.61 -30.41
N ILE A 1097 18.17 18.90 -30.17
CA ILE A 1097 18.02 17.47 -30.43
C ILE A 1097 16.61 17.18 -30.95
N ILE A 1098 16.46 16.23 -31.88
CA ILE A 1098 15.17 15.70 -32.31
C ILE A 1098 15.13 14.19 -32.18
N VAL A 1099 14.05 13.65 -31.62
CA VAL A 1099 13.78 12.22 -31.52
C VAL A 1099 12.66 11.83 -32.47
N THR A 1100 12.93 10.86 -33.35
CA THR A 1100 11.95 10.29 -34.29
C THR A 1100 11.41 8.96 -33.74
N PRO A 1101 10.23 8.49 -34.20
CA PRO A 1101 9.59 7.31 -33.63
C PRO A 1101 10.30 6.01 -34.03
N GLU A 1102 10.09 4.97 -33.23
CA GLU A 1102 10.51 3.59 -33.52
C GLU A 1102 9.88 3.09 -34.83
N ASP A 1103 10.64 2.32 -35.61
CA ASP A 1103 10.25 1.82 -36.94
C ASP A 1103 9.88 2.93 -37.95
N GLY A 1104 10.22 4.19 -37.66
CA GLY A 1104 9.84 5.34 -38.49
C GLY A 1104 10.47 5.38 -39.88
N ILE A 1105 11.58 4.65 -40.10
CA ILE A 1105 12.32 4.68 -41.36
C ILE A 1105 11.86 3.58 -42.31
N TYR A 1106 11.72 2.33 -41.82
CA TYR A 1106 11.40 1.16 -42.65
C TYR A 1106 10.01 0.56 -42.39
N GLY A 1107 9.30 0.96 -41.32
CA GLY A 1107 7.98 0.44 -40.97
C GLY A 1107 8.01 -0.89 -40.21
N PHE A 1108 6.90 -1.60 -40.18
CA PHE A 1108 6.74 -2.86 -39.44
C PHE A 1108 6.08 -3.95 -40.30
N PHE A 1109 5.98 -5.19 -39.78
CA PHE A 1109 5.52 -6.41 -40.49
C PHE A 1109 6.51 -7.09 -41.44
N PHE A 1110 7.76 -7.28 -41.01
CA PHE A 1110 8.75 -8.06 -41.74
C PHE A 1110 8.96 -9.47 -41.17
N THR A 1111 9.36 -10.42 -42.01
CA THR A 1111 10.10 -11.60 -41.53
C THR A 1111 11.58 -11.25 -41.37
N ARG A 1112 12.35 -12.12 -40.70
CA ARG A 1112 13.79 -11.95 -40.53
C ARG A 1112 14.49 -11.69 -41.87
N GLU A 1113 14.22 -12.54 -42.87
CA GLU A 1113 14.82 -12.45 -44.20
C GLU A 1113 14.31 -11.25 -45.00
N ALA A 1114 13.03 -10.88 -44.83
CA ALA A 1114 12.45 -9.75 -45.55
C ALA A 1114 12.94 -8.40 -45.01
N LEU A 1115 13.37 -8.34 -43.75
CA LEU A 1115 13.93 -7.15 -43.13
C LEU A 1115 15.39 -6.90 -43.52
N TYR A 1116 16.19 -7.95 -43.73
CA TYR A 1116 17.64 -7.84 -43.94
C TYR A 1116 18.08 -6.76 -44.98
N PRO A 1117 17.39 -6.57 -46.14
CA PRO A 1117 17.73 -5.53 -47.10
C PRO A 1117 17.59 -4.07 -46.58
N TYR A 1118 16.88 -3.87 -45.47
CA TYR A 1118 16.67 -2.57 -44.81
C TYR A 1118 17.70 -2.27 -43.70
N LEU A 1119 18.54 -3.24 -43.36
CA LEU A 1119 19.51 -3.13 -42.26
C LEU A 1119 20.86 -2.60 -42.75
N GLU A 1120 21.48 -1.73 -41.96
CA GLU A 1120 22.86 -1.26 -42.16
C GLU A 1120 23.75 -1.75 -41.01
N ASP A 1121 25.06 -1.90 -41.26
CA ASP A 1121 26.01 -2.16 -40.18
C ASP A 1121 26.31 -0.85 -39.44
N ILE A 1122 25.98 -0.79 -38.16
CA ILE A 1122 26.14 0.40 -37.33
C ILE A 1122 27.33 0.20 -36.39
N PRO A 1123 28.50 0.83 -36.61
CA PRO A 1123 29.67 0.61 -35.78
C PRO A 1123 29.48 1.16 -34.36
N ASP A 1124 30.32 0.73 -33.42
CA ASP A 1124 30.31 1.30 -32.07
C ASP A 1124 30.68 2.79 -32.09
N PRO A 1125 29.97 3.67 -31.35
CA PRO A 1125 30.19 5.11 -31.38
C PRO A 1125 31.62 5.57 -31.04
N GLU A 1126 32.41 4.74 -30.35
CA GLU A 1126 33.80 5.02 -29.98
C GLU A 1126 34.74 5.23 -31.19
N VAL A 1127 34.37 4.74 -32.38
CA VAL A 1127 35.18 4.88 -33.60
C VAL A 1127 35.20 6.31 -34.17
N ASN A 1128 34.47 7.23 -33.55
CA ASN A 1128 34.42 8.66 -33.86
C ASN A 1128 34.07 8.95 -35.33
N TRP A 1129 33.03 8.31 -35.84
CA TRP A 1129 32.67 8.38 -37.25
C TRP A 1129 31.59 9.42 -37.56
N ILE A 1130 31.75 10.13 -38.68
CA ILE A 1130 30.80 11.12 -39.21
C ILE A 1130 30.34 10.61 -40.59
N PRO A 1131 29.24 9.86 -40.68
CA PRO A 1131 28.79 9.28 -41.95
C PRO A 1131 28.55 10.31 -43.05
N CYS A 1132 28.16 11.55 -42.72
CA CYS A 1132 27.92 12.59 -43.71
C CYS A 1132 29.16 12.91 -44.55
N THR A 1133 30.34 12.90 -43.92
CA THR A 1133 31.61 13.26 -44.58
C THR A 1133 32.36 12.04 -45.10
N ASP A 1134 32.15 10.87 -44.50
CA ASP A 1134 32.89 9.64 -44.84
C ASP A 1134 31.98 8.39 -44.80
N PRO A 1135 30.93 8.31 -45.63
CA PRO A 1135 29.86 7.31 -45.49
C PRO A 1135 30.26 5.86 -45.79
N GLU A 1136 31.37 5.63 -46.48
CA GLU A 1136 31.76 4.29 -46.95
C GLU A 1136 32.75 3.58 -46.00
N ARG A 1137 33.13 4.23 -44.89
CA ARG A 1137 34.20 3.75 -43.99
C ARG A 1137 33.95 2.35 -43.43
N PHE A 1138 32.69 2.02 -43.16
CA PHE A 1138 32.28 0.72 -42.60
C PHE A 1138 31.34 -0.04 -43.55
N GLY A 1139 31.34 0.32 -44.84
CA GLY A 1139 30.46 -0.22 -45.87
C GLY A 1139 29.32 0.73 -46.26
N PRO A 1140 28.46 0.32 -47.21
CA PRO A 1140 27.39 1.18 -47.70
C PRO A 1140 26.36 1.50 -46.60
N ALA A 1141 26.32 2.76 -46.18
CA ALA A 1141 25.43 3.24 -45.12
C ALA A 1141 24.61 4.47 -45.54
N PRO A 1142 23.77 4.36 -46.60
CA PRO A 1142 23.04 5.50 -47.16
C PRO A 1142 22.06 6.18 -46.19
N VAL A 1143 21.43 5.45 -45.28
CA VAL A 1143 20.51 5.99 -44.27
C VAL A 1143 21.28 6.69 -43.16
N GLN A 1144 22.34 6.08 -42.61
CA GLN A 1144 23.20 6.72 -41.61
C GLN A 1144 23.87 7.99 -42.18
N LYS A 1145 24.34 7.95 -43.43
CA LYS A 1145 24.84 9.13 -44.14
C LYS A 1145 23.80 10.25 -44.17
N ARG A 1146 22.56 9.92 -44.52
CA ARG A 1146 21.49 10.90 -44.65
C ARG A 1146 21.12 11.52 -43.30
N LEU A 1147 20.91 10.70 -42.27
CA LEU A 1147 20.66 11.18 -40.90
C LEU A 1147 21.81 12.03 -40.36
N SER A 1148 23.04 11.58 -40.55
CA SER A 1148 24.26 12.32 -40.17
C SER A 1148 24.34 13.68 -40.89
N CYS A 1149 24.04 13.73 -42.19
CA CYS A 1149 24.03 15.00 -42.92
C CYS A 1149 22.89 15.91 -42.49
N LEU A 1150 21.73 15.37 -42.16
CA LEU A 1150 20.62 16.16 -41.64
C LEU A 1150 20.96 16.76 -40.29
N ALA A 1151 21.57 15.97 -39.40
CA ALA A 1151 22.08 16.43 -38.12
C ALA A 1151 23.12 17.55 -38.31
N ARG A 1152 24.12 17.32 -39.16
CA ARG A 1152 25.20 18.28 -39.44
C ARG A 1152 24.72 19.57 -40.10
N ASN A 1153 23.99 19.47 -41.20
CA ASN A 1153 23.58 20.62 -42.01
C ASN A 1153 22.61 21.53 -41.27
N ASN A 1154 21.87 20.97 -40.32
CA ASN A 1154 20.93 21.71 -39.49
C ASN A 1154 21.46 21.97 -38.08
N SER A 1155 22.70 21.58 -37.80
CA SER A 1155 23.37 21.74 -36.50
C SER A 1155 22.51 21.26 -35.32
N ILE A 1156 21.91 20.08 -35.46
CA ILE A 1156 21.00 19.47 -34.49
C ILE A 1156 21.40 18.02 -34.21
N TYR A 1157 21.26 17.55 -32.98
CA TYR A 1157 21.38 16.13 -32.67
C TYR A 1157 20.15 15.38 -33.22
N VAL A 1158 20.34 14.29 -33.96
CA VAL A 1158 19.23 13.48 -34.49
C VAL A 1158 19.28 12.11 -33.84
N VAL A 1159 18.23 11.77 -33.09
CA VAL A 1159 17.97 10.43 -32.55
C VAL A 1159 16.95 9.75 -33.44
N ALA A 1160 17.34 8.63 -34.04
CA ALA A 1160 16.49 7.87 -34.93
C ALA A 1160 16.59 6.38 -34.63
N ASN A 1161 15.51 5.66 -34.92
CA ASN A 1161 15.45 4.21 -34.84
C ASN A 1161 15.69 3.62 -36.23
N MET A 1162 16.65 2.70 -36.32
CA MET A 1162 16.94 1.94 -37.53
C MET A 1162 17.40 0.52 -37.20
N GLY A 1163 17.43 -0.37 -38.19
CA GLY A 1163 17.87 -1.73 -37.97
C GLY A 1163 19.38 -1.88 -38.17
N ASP A 1164 20.06 -2.56 -37.24
CA ASP A 1164 21.50 -2.86 -37.26
C ASP A 1164 21.71 -4.32 -37.67
N LYS A 1165 22.77 -4.61 -38.42
CA LYS A 1165 23.18 -5.99 -38.74
C LYS A 1165 24.66 -6.22 -38.41
N LYS A 1166 24.96 -7.38 -37.81
CA LYS A 1166 26.31 -7.78 -37.40
C LYS A 1166 26.63 -9.21 -37.83
N GLU A 1167 27.62 -9.38 -38.68
CA GLU A 1167 28.12 -10.71 -39.04
C GLU A 1167 28.72 -11.42 -37.81
N CYS A 1168 28.44 -12.71 -37.65
CA CYS A 1168 28.98 -13.54 -36.58
C CYS A 1168 29.56 -14.84 -37.15
N SER A 1169 30.59 -15.38 -36.49
CA SER A 1169 31.25 -16.61 -36.94
C SER A 1169 30.67 -17.82 -36.20
N ASN A 1170 30.89 -19.01 -36.78
CA ASN A 1170 30.52 -20.29 -36.15
C ASN A 1170 31.24 -20.58 -34.81
N GLU A 1171 32.19 -19.72 -34.39
CA GLU A 1171 32.82 -19.80 -33.08
C GLU A 1171 31.97 -19.15 -31.98
N ASP A 1172 31.04 -18.25 -32.33
CA ASP A 1172 30.03 -17.75 -31.41
C ASP A 1172 28.86 -18.74 -31.32
N SER A 1173 28.78 -19.44 -30.19
CA SER A 1173 27.72 -20.42 -29.89
C SER A 1173 26.29 -19.89 -29.96
N LYS A 1174 26.10 -18.56 -29.93
CA LYS A 1174 24.78 -17.91 -30.03
C LYS A 1174 24.51 -17.30 -31.41
N CYS A 1175 25.46 -17.41 -32.34
CA CYS A 1175 25.30 -16.89 -33.69
C CYS A 1175 24.08 -17.55 -34.37
N PRO A 1176 23.12 -16.76 -34.88
CA PRO A 1176 21.97 -17.29 -35.60
C PRO A 1176 22.40 -18.13 -36.81
N GLY A 1177 21.57 -19.08 -37.22
CA GLY A 1177 21.91 -20.08 -38.25
C GLY A 1177 22.17 -19.50 -39.65
N ASP A 1178 21.83 -18.23 -39.88
CA ASP A 1178 22.10 -17.43 -41.08
C ASP A 1178 23.40 -16.60 -40.97
N GLY A 1179 24.18 -16.76 -39.89
CA GLY A 1179 25.52 -16.23 -39.75
C GLY A 1179 25.61 -14.77 -39.33
N HIS A 1180 24.50 -14.13 -38.93
CA HIS A 1180 24.49 -12.73 -38.55
C HIS A 1180 23.40 -12.41 -37.51
N TYR A 1181 23.63 -11.37 -36.72
CA TYR A 1181 22.64 -10.76 -35.82
C TYR A 1181 21.93 -9.59 -36.49
N GLN A 1182 20.65 -9.38 -36.16
CA GLN A 1182 19.81 -8.25 -36.58
C GLN A 1182 19.21 -7.56 -35.35
N TYR A 1183 19.43 -6.26 -35.14
CA TYR A 1183 18.95 -5.55 -33.94
C TYR A 1183 18.04 -4.36 -34.26
N ASN A 1184 16.98 -4.18 -33.48
CA ASN A 1184 16.20 -2.94 -33.45
C ASN A 1184 17.00 -1.89 -32.67
N THR A 1185 17.44 -0.82 -33.33
CA THR A 1185 18.54 0.01 -32.85
C THR A 1185 18.22 1.50 -32.86
N ASN A 1186 18.36 2.17 -31.73
CA ASN A 1186 18.40 3.63 -31.70
C ASN A 1186 19.83 4.13 -31.93
N VAL A 1187 19.99 5.07 -32.87
CA VAL A 1187 21.26 5.77 -33.14
C VAL A 1187 21.13 7.25 -32.87
N VAL A 1188 22.24 7.86 -32.46
CA VAL A 1188 22.33 9.30 -32.25
C VAL A 1188 23.46 9.90 -33.06
N PHE A 1189 23.12 10.83 -33.93
CA PHE A 1189 24.08 11.70 -34.59
C PHE A 1189 24.14 13.06 -33.89
N ASP A 1190 25.33 13.55 -33.58
CA ASP A 1190 25.49 14.89 -33.04
C ASP A 1190 25.30 15.99 -34.09
N SER A 1191 25.32 17.25 -33.65
CA SER A 1191 25.15 18.42 -34.51
C SER A 1191 26.26 18.60 -35.56
N GLU A 1192 27.36 17.84 -35.47
CA GLU A 1192 28.40 17.77 -36.49
C GLU A 1192 28.21 16.55 -37.41
N GLY A 1193 27.18 15.75 -37.17
CA GLY A 1193 26.84 14.52 -37.87
C GLY A 1193 27.56 13.28 -37.34
N LYS A 1194 28.25 13.34 -36.21
CA LYS A 1194 29.01 12.20 -35.67
C LYS A 1194 28.10 11.20 -34.97
N LEU A 1195 28.29 9.91 -35.20
CA LEU A 1195 27.62 8.87 -34.41
C LEU A 1195 28.17 8.88 -32.97
N VAL A 1196 27.31 9.17 -31.98
CA VAL A 1196 27.71 9.35 -30.57
C VAL A 1196 27.03 8.40 -29.60
N ALA A 1197 25.94 7.73 -30.01
CA ALA A 1197 25.31 6.66 -29.25
C ALA A 1197 24.65 5.65 -30.18
N ARG A 1198 24.62 4.39 -29.73
CA ARG A 1198 23.90 3.28 -30.36
C ARG A 1198 23.34 2.42 -29.23
N TYR A 1199 22.04 2.13 -29.26
CA TYR A 1199 21.36 1.28 -28.29
C TYR A 1199 20.54 0.20 -28.99
N HIS A 1200 20.80 -1.06 -28.65
CA HIS A 1200 19.99 -2.20 -29.09
C HIS A 1200 18.84 -2.43 -28.12
N LYS A 1201 17.62 -2.47 -28.65
CA LYS A 1201 16.41 -2.73 -27.86
C LYS A 1201 16.53 -4.06 -27.13
N PHE A 1202 16.34 -4.02 -25.81
CA PHE A 1202 16.45 -5.21 -24.99
C PHE A 1202 15.11 -5.96 -24.91
N ASN A 1203 14.01 -5.29 -24.58
CA ASN A 1203 12.70 -5.94 -24.46
C ASN A 1203 11.94 -5.94 -25.79
N LEU A 1204 12.14 -6.97 -26.61
CA LEU A 1204 11.36 -7.17 -27.83
C LEU A 1204 9.92 -7.59 -27.52
N PHE A 1205 8.95 -6.96 -28.19
CA PHE A 1205 7.54 -7.34 -28.14
C PHE A 1205 7.33 -8.67 -28.89
N GLN A 1206 6.29 -9.44 -28.55
CA GLN A 1206 6.06 -10.80 -29.09
C GLN A 1206 5.94 -10.88 -30.63
N LEU A 1207 5.68 -9.74 -31.29
CA LEU A 1207 5.59 -9.61 -32.74
C LEU A 1207 6.89 -9.15 -33.43
N GLU A 1208 7.96 -8.84 -32.67
CA GLU A 1208 9.26 -8.38 -33.19
C GLU A 1208 10.27 -9.53 -33.40
N ARG A 1209 9.79 -10.69 -33.86
CA ARG A 1209 10.60 -11.92 -33.99
C ARG A 1209 11.69 -11.85 -35.08
N GLN A 1210 11.68 -10.80 -35.89
CA GLN A 1210 12.68 -10.54 -36.91
C GLN A 1210 13.99 -9.97 -36.35
N PHE A 1211 13.99 -9.51 -35.09
CA PHE A 1211 15.15 -8.99 -34.40
C PHE A 1211 15.68 -9.97 -33.35
N ASP A 1212 16.99 -9.99 -33.21
CA ASP A 1212 17.71 -10.64 -32.13
C ASP A 1212 17.84 -9.71 -30.95
N PHE A 1213 18.21 -10.31 -29.84
CA PHE A 1213 18.27 -9.68 -28.55
C PHE A 1213 19.76 -9.56 -28.15
N PRO A 1214 20.24 -8.39 -27.69
CA PRO A 1214 21.66 -8.20 -27.36
C PRO A 1214 22.08 -9.08 -26.16
N LYS A 1215 23.33 -9.54 -26.08
CA LYS A 1215 23.70 -10.56 -25.07
C LYS A 1215 23.40 -10.16 -23.61
N GLU A 1216 23.50 -8.87 -23.29
CA GLU A 1216 23.21 -8.27 -21.99
C GLU A 1216 22.49 -6.93 -22.18
N PRO A 1217 21.73 -6.44 -21.20
CA PRO A 1217 21.12 -5.12 -21.28
C PRO A 1217 22.22 -4.06 -21.25
N GLU A 1218 22.27 -3.23 -22.30
CA GLU A 1218 23.28 -2.19 -22.44
C GLU A 1218 22.68 -0.82 -22.06
N PRO A 1219 22.91 -0.30 -20.84
CA PRO A 1219 22.50 1.06 -20.51
C PRO A 1219 23.37 2.07 -21.27
N VAL A 1220 22.88 2.54 -22.40
CA VAL A 1220 23.61 3.45 -23.28
C VAL A 1220 23.34 4.90 -22.89
N THR A 1221 24.42 5.65 -22.70
CA THR A 1221 24.35 7.10 -22.47
C THR A 1221 25.32 7.84 -23.38
N PHE A 1222 24.96 9.05 -23.80
CA PHE A 1222 25.85 9.94 -24.54
C PHE A 1222 25.86 11.33 -23.94
N ASN A 1223 26.98 12.02 -24.10
CA ASN A 1223 27.17 13.38 -23.60
C ASN A 1223 26.96 14.38 -24.74
N THR A 1224 26.29 15.48 -24.41
CA THR A 1224 26.15 16.65 -25.27
C THR A 1224 26.73 17.87 -24.54
N THR A 1225 26.83 19.00 -25.23
CA THR A 1225 27.19 20.29 -24.60
C THR A 1225 26.13 20.81 -23.63
N PHE A 1226 24.96 20.19 -23.61
CA PHE A 1226 23.78 20.63 -22.86
C PHE A 1226 23.20 19.55 -21.92
N GLY A 1227 23.85 18.40 -21.76
CA GLY A 1227 23.39 17.36 -20.83
C GLY A 1227 23.90 15.96 -21.18
N LYS A 1228 23.71 15.02 -20.25
CA LYS A 1228 23.96 13.59 -20.46
C LYS A 1228 22.63 12.87 -20.65
N PHE A 1229 22.50 12.13 -21.73
CA PHE A 1229 21.25 11.50 -22.17
C PHE A 1229 21.37 9.99 -22.15
N GLY A 1230 20.31 9.30 -21.72
CA GLY A 1230 20.16 7.86 -21.86
C GLY A 1230 19.22 7.51 -23.01
N LEU A 1231 19.38 6.32 -23.60
CA LEU A 1231 18.48 5.78 -24.62
C LEU A 1231 17.83 4.49 -24.12
N PHE A 1232 16.55 4.32 -24.46
CA PHE A 1232 15.81 3.07 -24.41
C PHE A 1232 14.73 3.10 -25.49
N THR A 1233 14.09 1.96 -25.79
CA THR A 1233 13.04 1.85 -26.83
C THR A 1233 11.76 1.27 -26.23
N CYS A 1234 10.61 1.38 -26.90
CA CYS A 1234 9.30 0.93 -26.41
C CYS A 1234 9.34 -0.46 -25.73
N PHE A 1235 8.52 -0.68 -24.70
CA PHE A 1235 8.50 -1.92 -23.89
C PHE A 1235 9.68 -2.08 -22.90
N ASP A 1236 10.74 -1.26 -22.97
CA ASP A 1236 11.82 -1.22 -21.95
C ASP A 1236 11.43 -0.47 -20.66
N ILE A 1237 10.30 0.26 -20.61
CA ILE A 1237 9.80 1.02 -19.42
C ILE A 1237 9.08 0.13 -18.38
N SER A 1238 8.80 -1.14 -18.70
CA SER A 1238 8.15 -2.07 -17.78
C SER A 1238 9.10 -2.52 -16.66
N SER A 1239 8.67 -2.48 -15.39
CA SER A 1239 9.38 -3.13 -14.27
C SER A 1239 9.22 -4.66 -14.26
N THR A 1240 8.81 -5.28 -15.37
CA THR A 1240 9.04 -6.70 -15.64
C THR A 1240 10.42 -6.88 -16.27
N ILE A 1241 11.34 -7.51 -15.51
CA ILE A 1241 12.49 -8.27 -16.04
C ILE A 1241 12.02 -9.11 -17.23
N PRO A 1242 12.84 -9.25 -18.28
CA PRO A 1242 12.35 -9.18 -19.64
C PRO A 1242 11.67 -10.50 -20.02
N LEU A 1243 10.60 -10.42 -20.81
CA LEU A 1243 10.21 -11.57 -21.65
C LEU A 1243 11.34 -11.71 -22.66
N TRP A 1244 12.32 -12.60 -22.44
CA TRP A 1244 13.26 -12.93 -23.51
C TRP A 1244 12.83 -14.15 -24.28
N PRO A 1245 12.88 -14.08 -25.63
CA PRO A 1245 12.33 -15.08 -26.52
C PRO A 1245 13.38 -16.16 -26.84
N SER A 1246 12.93 -17.15 -27.62
CA SER A 1246 13.74 -17.93 -28.55
C SER A 1246 14.80 -17.11 -29.27
#